data_AF-A0A4T0ITT9-F1
#
_entry.id   AF-A0A4T0ITT9-F1
#
_cell.length_a   1.000
_cell.length_b   1.000
_cell.length_c   1.000
_cell.angle_alpha   90.00
_cell.angle_beta   90.00
_cell.angle_gamma   90.00
#
_symmetry.space_group_name_H-M   'P 1'
#
loop_
_entity.id
_entity.type
_entity.pdbx_description
1 polymer ?
#
loop_
_entity_poly.entity_id
_entity_poly.type
_entity_poly.pdbx_seq_one_letter_code
_entity_poly.pdbx_strand_id
1 'polypeptide(L)'
;MPTAKLIDVIKTEQSTFSKGVIFLAISSSVSLIIPASIGSLIDLFSGAKPDAFFGYSLTSVTCALGGLFAVGAAANAGRAMLFRLAGQRIVNRLRVDAYSNALKQDVEFADKGSGETLSRLTSDSTILTDCVTQSLSDGLRASVFSVFGLCAMFFISSKLTTVMLTIVPPIAIGAVFYGRYLKRLSTASQDALADASNLANERLSAFRTITASNTQDGEARRFSRKIDTVLQLGRREAIASGVFFGSTGFSGNLSILALLAYGGHLVGLGEITIGNLSSLLLYSAYVGSSLSSLTSFYSSMMRGLGAGERVFALIERKPQIKLGEGYDLASVLGGKSSGTVRFERCAFTYPTRPDATILRDVSFDVPQGQSVAIAGPSGAGKTSIIALLLRYYDPNGGRVTYNGHDIRAFTPESWREIIGVVDQRPVLFAGTIEENIKYGTENASSFDVYNAAMQANCEFVKQLPQGFHTTVTPSSLSGGQVQRIAIARALIKRPALLVLDEASSALDAQSEAQVNEAIRRILNQSQTTVIVIAHRLSSLRSAQKIVCLEDGVVSESGSFEELTKSGGGRFRRLMAEQLSSAAGGAAQLQPRKQFQAFNTTYSVQEGYSLHKELGQGAYGCVVAGRHDASGTKLAIKKLRAQKWAKRIHAYKAHTLTQTHQTILTKRALREIKLLDHFRAHKNITCLYDMDIVDYSNFNEIYLYEELMEADLHAIIRSGQALTDQHYQSFVYQTLCGLKYIHSADVIHRDLKPGNLLVNADCELKICDFGLARGYQSDPLRAGLAGSAGFMTEYVATRWYRAPEIMLSFANYSTSIDIWSVGCILAELLGGRPIFKGRDYVDQLNQILHVLGTPSEETLRRVGSPRAVEYIRSLPIKPRIPFERIYPKANPLALDLLSKMLTFDPAKRITCEEALKHPYLAVWHDPSDEPSCRERFDFGFEVEDSPEGMRNLIVDEVKSFRKKVRTPLGVQQQQEQQEREKMEMEMEMEREREEREREKQMNDSATAHSLPVPSREELQLADDTQSLTSNYTTGERSDQGSYVLDDPSVELERELASTRIE
;
A
#
# COMPACT_ATOMS: atom_id res chain seq x y z
N MET A 1 -6.74 40.51 -4.16
CA MET A 1 -5.46 41.13 -4.60
C MET A 1 -5.68 42.60 -5.01
N PRO A 2 -4.86 43.56 -4.56
CA PRO A 2 -4.96 44.96 -5.02
C PRO A 2 -4.54 45.08 -6.49
N THR A 3 -5.28 45.84 -7.30
CA THR A 3 -4.99 46.13 -8.72
C THR A 3 -3.57 46.70 -8.93
N ALA A 4 -3.03 47.40 -7.94
CA ALA A 4 -1.66 47.91 -7.94
C ALA A 4 -0.61 46.81 -8.16
N LYS A 5 -0.78 45.63 -7.56
CA LYS A 5 0.19 44.53 -7.71
C LYS A 5 0.18 43.91 -9.10
N LEU A 6 -0.96 43.90 -9.77
CA LEU A 6 -1.05 43.48 -11.18
C LEU A 6 -0.29 44.42 -12.10
N ILE A 7 -0.38 45.73 -11.82
CA ILE A 7 0.37 46.74 -12.55
C ILE A 7 1.88 46.54 -12.35
N ASP A 8 2.31 46.18 -11.13
CA ASP A 8 3.73 45.91 -10.88
C ASP A 8 4.25 44.68 -11.65
N VAL A 9 3.42 43.64 -11.82
CA VAL A 9 3.75 42.51 -12.72
C VAL A 9 3.94 43.00 -14.16
N ILE A 10 3.03 43.83 -14.67
CA ILE A 10 3.10 44.35 -16.04
C ILE A 10 4.33 45.26 -16.22
N LYS A 11 4.67 46.07 -15.21
CA LYS A 11 5.85 46.97 -15.24
C LYS A 11 7.15 46.21 -15.49
N THR A 12 7.26 44.96 -15.05
CA THR A 12 8.47 44.15 -15.27
C THR A 12 8.83 43.95 -16.76
N GLU A 13 7.82 44.00 -17.64
CA GLU A 13 7.95 43.83 -19.09
C GLU A 13 7.35 45.02 -19.86
N GLN A 14 7.38 46.22 -19.26
CA GLN A 14 6.69 47.41 -19.79
C GLN A 14 7.06 47.73 -21.25
N SER A 15 8.32 47.55 -21.66
CA SER A 15 8.78 47.78 -23.04
C SER A 15 8.12 46.80 -24.03
N THR A 16 8.10 45.51 -23.68
CA THR A 16 7.47 44.47 -24.50
C THR A 16 5.95 44.69 -24.58
N PHE A 17 5.32 45.02 -23.46
CA PHE A 17 3.89 45.35 -23.39
C PHE A 17 3.53 46.57 -24.23
N SER A 18 4.31 47.65 -24.14
CA SER A 18 4.07 48.88 -24.91
C SER A 18 4.13 48.62 -26.42
N LYS A 19 5.14 47.86 -26.88
CA LYS A 19 5.22 47.41 -28.29
C LYS A 19 4.01 46.55 -28.66
N GLY A 20 3.62 45.61 -27.79
CA GLY A 20 2.44 44.77 -28.01
C GLY A 20 1.14 45.56 -28.17
N VAL A 21 0.96 46.62 -27.37
CA VAL A 21 -0.21 47.54 -27.48
C VAL A 21 -0.18 48.34 -28.77
N ILE A 22 0.98 48.78 -29.25
CA ILE A 22 1.12 49.46 -30.55
C ILE A 22 0.69 48.51 -31.70
N PHE A 23 1.20 47.28 -31.70
CA PHE A 23 0.81 46.26 -32.68
C PHE A 23 -0.67 45.88 -32.58
N LEU A 24 -1.24 45.87 -31.38
CA LEU A 24 -2.68 45.72 -31.16
C LEU A 24 -3.46 46.88 -31.81
N ALA A 25 -3.04 48.13 -31.61
CA ALA A 25 -3.71 49.29 -32.20
C ALA A 25 -3.68 49.25 -33.73
N ILE A 26 -2.53 48.94 -34.34
CA ILE A 26 -2.37 48.80 -35.79
C ILE A 26 -3.28 47.70 -36.33
N SER A 27 -3.19 46.49 -35.77
CA SER A 27 -3.98 45.34 -36.24
C SER A 27 -5.48 45.53 -36.05
N SER A 28 -5.90 46.19 -34.96
CA SER A 28 -7.31 46.51 -34.71
C SER A 28 -7.84 47.57 -35.67
N SER A 29 -7.04 48.60 -35.97
CA SER A 29 -7.40 49.64 -36.93
C SER A 29 -7.58 49.07 -38.34
N VAL A 30 -6.64 48.22 -38.79
CA VAL A 30 -6.77 47.54 -40.10
C VAL A 30 -8.01 46.65 -40.13
N SER A 31 -8.27 45.89 -39.07
CA SER A 31 -9.45 45.01 -39.02
C SER A 31 -10.75 45.79 -39.09
N LEU A 32 -10.84 46.93 -38.40
CA LEU A 32 -12.03 47.79 -38.40
C LEU A 32 -12.30 48.45 -39.75
N ILE A 33 -11.30 48.57 -40.64
CA ILE A 33 -11.49 49.09 -42.00
C ILE A 33 -12.19 48.05 -42.91
N ILE A 34 -12.04 46.75 -42.63
CA ILE A 34 -12.53 45.65 -43.49
C ILE A 34 -14.03 45.78 -43.81
N PRO A 35 -14.95 45.93 -42.84
CA PRO A 35 -16.38 46.05 -43.13
C PRO A 35 -16.73 47.21 -44.05
N ALA A 36 -16.10 48.38 -43.86
CA ALA A 36 -16.32 49.56 -44.69
C ALA A 36 -15.75 49.36 -46.11
N SER A 37 -14.55 48.79 -46.25
CA SER A 37 -13.96 48.50 -47.56
C SER A 37 -14.79 47.51 -48.37
N ILE A 38 -15.34 46.46 -47.73
CA ILE A 38 -16.23 45.50 -48.39
C ILE A 38 -17.53 46.19 -48.83
N GLY A 39 -18.11 47.04 -47.98
CA GLY A 39 -19.30 47.83 -48.34
C GLY A 39 -19.06 48.71 -49.57
N SER A 40 -17.94 49.47 -49.59
CA SER A 40 -17.59 50.31 -50.74
C SER A 40 -17.34 49.50 -52.03
N LEU A 41 -16.77 48.30 -51.93
CA LEU A 41 -16.61 47.41 -53.09
C LEU A 41 -17.97 46.92 -53.62
N ILE A 42 -18.91 46.58 -52.73
CA ILE A 42 -20.28 46.18 -53.11
C ILE A 42 -21.02 47.36 -53.77
N ASP A 43 -20.87 48.58 -53.25
CA ASP A 43 -21.45 49.78 -53.86
C ASP A 43 -20.86 50.11 -55.23
N LEU A 44 -19.57 49.81 -55.45
CA LEU A 44 -18.93 49.92 -56.75
C LEU A 44 -19.51 48.88 -57.74
N PHE A 45 -19.59 47.61 -57.33
CA PHE A 45 -20.09 46.53 -58.20
C PHE A 45 -21.58 46.59 -58.50
N SER A 46 -22.38 47.15 -57.58
CA SER A 46 -23.81 47.37 -57.78
C SER A 46 -24.13 48.64 -58.58
N GLY A 47 -23.11 49.44 -58.93
CA GLY A 47 -23.28 50.70 -59.66
C GLY A 47 -23.85 51.85 -58.83
N ALA A 48 -23.98 51.69 -57.50
CA ALA A 48 -24.54 52.69 -56.60
C ALA A 48 -23.59 53.88 -56.37
N LYS A 49 -22.26 53.66 -56.41
CA LYS A 49 -21.22 54.70 -56.34
C LYS A 49 -20.05 54.38 -57.27
N PRO A 50 -20.11 54.76 -58.56
CA PRO A 50 -19.03 54.49 -59.52
C PRO A 50 -17.69 55.17 -59.19
N ASP A 51 -17.72 56.28 -58.43
CA ASP A 51 -16.51 57.01 -57.98
C ASP A 51 -16.01 56.61 -56.59
N ALA A 52 -16.46 55.48 -56.03
CA ALA A 52 -16.21 55.08 -54.63
C ALA A 52 -14.73 55.02 -54.23
N PHE A 53 -13.79 54.94 -55.18
CA PHE A 53 -12.35 54.91 -54.95
C PHE A 53 -11.59 56.03 -55.65
N PHE A 54 -12.18 57.23 -55.79
CA PHE A 54 -11.48 58.42 -56.31
C PHE A 54 -10.84 58.24 -57.71
N GLY A 55 -11.43 57.38 -58.56
CA GLY A 55 -10.96 57.13 -59.94
C GLY A 55 -9.80 56.15 -60.09
N TYR A 56 -9.34 55.49 -59.02
CA TYR A 56 -8.30 54.45 -59.13
C TYR A 56 -8.83 53.13 -59.74
N SER A 57 -7.94 52.41 -60.45
CA SER A 57 -8.30 51.10 -61.03
C SER A 57 -8.63 50.07 -59.95
N LEU A 58 -9.59 49.18 -60.23
CA LEU A 58 -9.99 48.10 -59.31
C LEU A 58 -8.80 47.23 -58.88
N THR A 59 -7.86 46.98 -59.79
CA THR A 59 -6.64 46.22 -59.51
C THR A 59 -5.72 46.97 -58.53
N SER A 60 -5.57 48.28 -58.68
CA SER A 60 -4.78 49.10 -57.77
C SER A 60 -5.37 49.13 -56.36
N VAL A 61 -6.70 49.27 -56.25
CA VAL A 61 -7.42 49.29 -54.97
C VAL A 61 -7.34 47.94 -54.26
N THR A 62 -7.56 46.84 -54.98
CA THR A 62 -7.47 45.48 -54.41
C THR A 62 -6.06 45.11 -53.98
N CYS A 63 -5.03 45.47 -54.76
CA CYS A 63 -3.63 45.31 -54.35
C CYS A 63 -3.28 46.15 -53.11
N ALA A 64 -3.75 47.41 -53.04
CA ALA A 64 -3.53 48.27 -51.87
C ALA A 64 -4.20 47.72 -50.61
N LEU A 65 -5.45 47.24 -50.71
CA LEU A 65 -6.15 46.56 -49.62
C LEU A 65 -5.45 45.26 -49.21
N GLY A 66 -4.98 44.46 -50.18
CA GLY A 66 -4.18 43.27 -49.91
C GLY A 66 -2.91 43.57 -49.11
N GLY A 67 -2.17 44.62 -49.49
CA GLY A 67 -1.02 45.12 -48.75
C GLY A 67 -1.37 45.58 -47.33
N LEU A 68 -2.46 46.34 -47.18
CA LEU A 68 -2.95 46.79 -45.87
C LEU A 68 -3.34 45.60 -44.97
N PHE A 69 -4.01 44.57 -45.52
CA PHE A 69 -4.36 43.36 -44.79
C PHE A 69 -3.13 42.54 -44.39
N ALA A 70 -2.11 42.47 -45.25
CA ALA A 70 -0.84 41.83 -44.91
C ALA A 70 -0.14 42.54 -43.73
N VAL A 71 -0.14 43.88 -43.72
CA VAL A 71 0.37 44.68 -42.59
C VAL A 71 -0.45 44.41 -41.32
N GLY A 72 -1.78 44.36 -41.42
CA GLY A 72 -2.65 44.03 -40.29
C GLY A 72 -2.41 42.62 -39.73
N ALA A 73 -2.20 41.63 -40.60
CA ALA A 73 -1.88 40.26 -40.23
C ALA A 73 -0.51 40.17 -39.54
N ALA A 74 0.52 40.80 -40.10
CA ALA A 74 1.84 40.89 -39.49
C ALA A 74 1.80 41.58 -38.12
N ALA A 75 1.01 42.65 -37.99
CA ALA A 75 0.83 43.34 -36.73
C ALA A 75 0.10 42.49 -35.69
N ASN A 76 -0.91 41.71 -36.09
CA ASN A 76 -1.60 40.80 -35.18
C ASN A 76 -0.67 39.66 -34.71
N ALA A 77 0.17 39.14 -35.60
CA ALA A 77 1.20 38.16 -35.25
C ALA A 77 2.23 38.75 -34.27
N GLY A 78 2.71 39.97 -34.54
CA GLY A 78 3.62 40.70 -33.65
C GLY A 78 3.02 40.93 -32.27
N ARG A 79 1.76 41.38 -32.18
CA ARG A 79 1.00 41.48 -30.93
C ARG A 79 1.01 40.14 -30.19
N ALA A 80 0.55 39.07 -30.83
CA ALA A 80 0.41 37.75 -30.19
C ALA A 80 1.76 37.23 -29.68
N MET A 81 2.83 37.37 -30.47
CA MET A 81 4.18 36.96 -30.10
C MET A 81 4.70 37.75 -28.89
N LEU A 82 4.59 39.09 -28.92
CA LEU A 82 5.09 39.96 -27.86
C LEU A 82 4.39 39.68 -26.51
N PHE A 83 3.06 39.57 -26.50
CA PHE A 83 2.31 39.25 -25.27
C PHE A 83 2.64 37.85 -24.74
N ARG A 84 2.80 36.84 -25.62
CA ARG A 84 3.21 35.49 -25.21
C ARG A 84 4.62 35.43 -24.65
N LEU A 85 5.58 36.12 -25.27
CA LEU A 85 6.96 36.19 -24.79
C LEU A 85 7.05 36.91 -23.44
N ALA A 86 6.35 38.03 -23.28
CA ALA A 86 6.24 38.72 -21.99
C ALA A 86 5.65 37.78 -20.92
N GLY A 87 4.62 37.01 -21.28
CA GLY A 87 4.01 36.02 -20.38
C GLY A 87 5.00 34.97 -19.90
N GLN A 88 5.79 34.37 -20.80
CA GLN A 88 6.79 33.37 -20.42
C GLN A 88 7.86 33.92 -19.47
N ARG A 89 8.29 35.18 -19.64
CA ARG A 89 9.24 35.83 -18.71
C ARG A 89 8.62 36.12 -17.35
N ILE A 90 7.38 36.59 -17.34
CA ILE A 90 6.62 36.88 -16.12
C ILE A 90 6.41 35.60 -15.30
N VAL A 91 5.90 34.52 -15.92
CA VAL A 91 5.64 33.26 -15.21
C VAL A 91 6.94 32.65 -14.67
N ASN A 92 8.04 32.74 -15.43
CA ASN A 92 9.34 32.26 -14.98
C ASN A 92 9.81 33.02 -13.72
N ARG A 93 9.71 34.36 -13.72
CA ARG A 93 10.07 35.17 -12.55
C ARG A 93 9.19 34.84 -11.35
N LEU A 94 7.87 34.80 -11.53
CA LEU A 94 6.92 34.46 -10.47
C LEU A 94 7.22 33.08 -9.86
N ARG A 95 7.56 32.09 -10.69
CA ARG A 95 7.94 30.75 -10.23
C ARG A 95 9.24 30.74 -9.44
N VAL A 96 10.27 31.44 -9.91
CA VAL A 96 11.56 31.56 -9.21
C VAL A 96 11.38 32.27 -7.86
N ASP A 97 10.66 33.39 -7.83
CA ASP A 97 10.42 34.17 -6.61
C ASP A 97 9.59 33.36 -5.60
N ALA A 98 8.51 32.71 -6.06
CA ALA A 98 7.66 31.88 -5.20
C ALA A 98 8.40 30.66 -4.67
N TYR A 99 9.22 29.99 -5.49
CA TYR A 99 10.01 28.83 -5.07
C TYR A 99 11.11 29.24 -4.09
N SER A 100 11.84 30.31 -4.39
CA SER A 100 12.87 30.86 -3.52
C SER A 100 12.29 31.26 -2.17
N ASN A 101 11.13 31.95 -2.14
CA ASN A 101 10.51 32.32 -0.88
C ASN A 101 9.92 31.12 -0.13
N ALA A 102 9.38 30.11 -0.83
CA ALA A 102 8.85 28.89 -0.22
C ALA A 102 9.92 28.11 0.56
N LEU A 103 11.17 28.06 0.06
CA LEU A 103 12.29 27.41 0.74
C LEU A 103 12.76 28.17 2.00
N LYS A 104 12.42 29.45 2.14
CA LYS A 104 12.76 30.28 3.30
C LYS A 104 11.71 30.25 4.40
N GLN A 105 10.61 29.52 4.20
CA GLN A 105 9.50 29.47 5.15
C GLN A 105 9.81 28.56 6.36
N ASP A 106 9.11 28.81 7.47
CA ASP A 106 9.22 27.98 8.67
C ASP A 106 8.79 26.53 8.43
N VAL A 107 9.28 25.58 9.24
CA VAL A 107 8.95 24.15 9.12
C VAL A 107 7.44 23.90 9.25
N GLU A 108 6.71 24.73 10.01
CA GLU A 108 5.24 24.69 10.08
C GLU A 108 4.57 24.78 8.71
N PHE A 109 5.17 25.51 7.76
CA PHE A 109 4.69 25.59 6.39
C PHE A 109 4.85 24.27 5.64
N ALA A 110 5.98 23.59 5.84
CA ALA A 110 6.23 22.29 5.26
C ALA A 110 5.29 21.21 5.85
N ASP A 111 5.00 21.30 7.15
CA ASP A 111 4.10 20.38 7.87
C ASP A 111 2.65 20.45 7.35
N LYS A 112 2.23 21.58 6.76
CA LYS A 112 0.92 21.73 6.10
C LYS A 112 0.84 21.09 4.70
N GLY A 113 1.96 20.59 4.17
CA GLY A 113 2.05 19.83 2.93
C GLY A 113 2.51 20.63 1.70
N SER A 114 3.26 19.97 0.82
CA SER A 114 3.89 20.60 -0.37
C SER A 114 2.97 20.78 -1.58
N GLY A 115 1.81 20.12 -1.59
CA GLY A 115 0.87 20.13 -2.72
C GLY A 115 0.30 21.52 -3.02
N GLU A 116 0.02 22.31 -1.99
CA GLU A 116 -0.48 23.69 -2.15
C GLU A 116 0.59 24.59 -2.79
N THR A 117 1.84 24.50 -2.33
CA THR A 117 2.98 25.23 -2.90
C THR A 117 3.20 24.86 -4.37
N LEU A 118 3.13 23.57 -4.71
CA LEU A 118 3.28 23.09 -6.08
C LEU A 118 2.16 23.61 -6.99
N SER A 119 0.91 23.63 -6.52
CA SER A 119 -0.23 24.19 -7.24
C SER A 119 -0.06 25.68 -7.50
N ARG A 120 0.43 26.44 -6.50
CA ARG A 120 0.75 27.87 -6.65
C ARG A 120 1.85 28.11 -7.68
N LEU A 121 2.89 27.29 -7.68
CA LEU A 121 4.00 27.36 -8.63
C LEU A 121 3.59 27.01 -10.07
N THR A 122 2.70 26.04 -10.25
CA THR A 122 2.35 25.52 -11.58
C THR A 122 1.10 26.18 -12.15
N SER A 123 -0.06 25.92 -11.55
CA SER A 123 -1.38 26.31 -12.05
C SER A 123 -1.65 27.81 -11.85
N ASP A 124 -1.55 28.29 -10.61
CA ASP A 124 -1.95 29.67 -10.30
C ASP A 124 -1.05 30.72 -10.96
N SER A 125 0.26 30.46 -11.05
CA SER A 125 1.20 31.35 -11.75
C SER A 125 0.90 31.47 -13.25
N THR A 126 0.45 30.37 -13.88
CA THR A 126 0.05 30.35 -15.29
C THR A 126 -1.27 31.12 -15.49
N ILE A 127 -2.27 30.87 -14.64
CA ILE A 127 -3.57 31.56 -14.69
C ILE A 127 -3.40 33.08 -14.53
N LEU A 128 -2.57 33.51 -13.56
CA LEU A 128 -2.25 34.93 -13.37
C LEU A 128 -1.59 35.51 -14.63
N THR A 129 -0.63 34.79 -15.21
CA THR A 129 0.10 35.24 -16.40
C THR A 129 -0.79 35.38 -17.63
N ASP A 130 -1.65 34.38 -17.88
CA ASP A 130 -2.60 34.39 -19.01
C ASP A 130 -3.64 35.51 -18.87
N CYS A 131 -4.01 35.85 -17.63
CA CYS A 131 -4.85 37.00 -17.33
C CYS A 131 -4.18 38.32 -17.74
N VAL A 132 -2.94 38.56 -17.29
CA VAL A 132 -2.26 39.84 -17.54
C VAL A 132 -1.74 40.01 -18.96
N THR A 133 -1.62 38.91 -19.72
CA THR A 133 -1.13 38.93 -21.11
C THR A 133 -2.25 38.73 -22.12
N GLN A 134 -2.65 37.48 -22.37
CA GLN A 134 -3.59 37.13 -23.43
C GLN A 134 -4.98 37.72 -23.17
N SER A 135 -5.51 37.51 -21.97
CA SER A 135 -6.87 37.98 -21.64
C SER A 135 -6.96 39.50 -21.69
N LEU A 136 -5.95 40.21 -21.15
CA LEU A 136 -5.86 41.67 -21.24
C LEU A 136 -5.76 42.15 -22.69
N SER A 137 -4.93 41.49 -23.52
CA SER A 137 -4.78 41.84 -24.94
C SER A 137 -6.11 41.67 -25.70
N ASP A 138 -6.82 40.58 -25.46
CA ASP A 138 -8.09 40.29 -26.10
C ASP A 138 -9.21 41.20 -25.57
N GLY A 139 -9.20 41.55 -24.28
CA GLY A 139 -10.12 42.51 -23.67
C GLY A 139 -9.94 43.93 -24.22
N LEU A 140 -8.69 44.39 -24.37
CA LEU A 140 -8.37 45.69 -25.00
C LEU A 140 -8.82 45.71 -26.46
N ARG A 141 -8.54 44.65 -27.24
CA ARG A 141 -9.03 44.51 -28.61
C ARG A 141 -10.54 44.57 -28.68
N ALA A 142 -11.22 43.79 -27.84
CA ALA A 142 -12.68 43.73 -27.80
C ALA A 142 -13.30 45.08 -27.40
N SER A 143 -12.64 45.83 -26.51
CA SER A 143 -13.07 47.20 -26.16
C SER A 143 -13.00 48.12 -27.38
N VAL A 144 -11.89 48.09 -28.13
CA VAL A 144 -11.72 48.86 -29.37
C VAL A 144 -12.79 48.46 -30.40
N PHE A 145 -12.96 47.17 -30.67
CA PHE A 145 -13.94 46.71 -31.66
C PHE A 145 -15.39 47.01 -31.26
N SER A 146 -15.73 46.90 -29.98
CA SER A 146 -17.08 47.23 -29.50
C SER A 146 -17.39 48.71 -29.66
N VAL A 147 -16.49 49.59 -29.20
CA VAL A 147 -16.69 51.05 -29.24
C VAL A 147 -16.69 51.56 -30.68
N PHE A 148 -15.64 51.26 -31.44
CA PHE A 148 -15.54 51.73 -32.83
C PHE A 148 -16.56 51.08 -33.74
N GLY A 149 -16.83 49.78 -33.57
CA GLY A 149 -17.86 49.07 -34.34
C GLY A 149 -19.24 49.69 -34.12
N LEU A 150 -19.62 49.95 -32.86
CA LEU A 150 -20.90 50.57 -32.54
C LEU A 150 -20.98 52.02 -33.09
N CYS A 151 -19.92 52.82 -32.93
CA CYS A 151 -19.85 54.16 -33.51
C CYS A 151 -20.00 54.12 -35.04
N ALA A 152 -19.27 53.24 -35.73
CA ALA A 152 -19.36 53.07 -37.17
C ALA A 152 -20.77 52.67 -37.62
N MET A 153 -21.44 51.78 -36.87
CA MET A 153 -22.83 51.42 -37.16
C MET A 153 -23.78 52.62 -37.06
N PHE A 154 -23.66 53.44 -36.02
CA PHE A 154 -24.45 54.68 -35.88
C PHE A 154 -24.18 55.69 -36.99
N PHE A 155 -22.92 55.82 -37.42
CA PHE A 155 -22.55 56.70 -38.54
C PHE A 155 -23.13 56.23 -39.88
N ILE A 156 -23.24 54.92 -40.12
CA ILE A 156 -23.82 54.38 -41.37
C ILE A 156 -25.35 54.48 -41.35
N SER A 157 -26.01 54.06 -40.27
CA SER A 157 -27.47 54.19 -40.12
C SER A 157 -27.88 54.21 -38.65
N SER A 158 -28.34 55.37 -38.17
CA SER A 158 -28.88 55.51 -36.82
C SER A 158 -30.21 54.76 -36.64
N LYS A 159 -31.06 54.71 -37.67
CA LYS A 159 -32.35 53.98 -37.66
C LYS A 159 -32.13 52.48 -37.47
N LEU A 160 -31.28 51.87 -38.30
CA LEU A 160 -31.04 50.43 -38.27
C LEU A 160 -30.27 49.98 -37.02
N THR A 161 -29.32 50.80 -36.56
CA THR A 161 -28.54 50.53 -35.34
C THR A 161 -29.42 50.60 -34.09
N THR A 162 -30.40 51.50 -34.03
CA THR A 162 -31.35 51.59 -32.90
C THR A 162 -32.21 50.33 -32.79
N VAL A 163 -32.66 49.77 -33.92
CA VAL A 163 -33.39 48.49 -33.95
C VAL A 163 -32.52 47.33 -33.42
N MET A 164 -31.23 47.32 -33.73
CA MET A 164 -30.32 46.31 -33.15
C MET A 164 -30.13 46.51 -31.64
N LEU A 165 -30.06 47.77 -31.18
CA LEU A 165 -29.87 48.09 -29.76
C LEU A 165 -31.09 47.74 -28.90
N THR A 166 -32.29 47.57 -29.47
CA THR A 166 -33.45 47.06 -28.72
C THR A 166 -33.45 45.53 -28.58
N ILE A 167 -32.80 44.81 -29.52
CA ILE A 167 -32.73 43.34 -29.52
C ILE A 167 -31.65 42.81 -28.56
N VAL A 168 -30.52 43.52 -28.43
CA VAL A 168 -29.36 43.05 -27.65
C VAL A 168 -29.60 42.99 -26.12
N PRO A 169 -30.21 43.99 -25.44
CA PRO A 169 -30.36 43.98 -23.99
C PRO A 169 -31.18 42.81 -23.42
N PRO A 170 -32.33 42.39 -24.01
CA PRO A 170 -33.04 41.19 -23.57
C PRO A 170 -32.18 39.92 -23.64
N ILE A 171 -31.41 39.75 -24.73
CA ILE A 171 -30.49 38.62 -24.91
C ILE A 171 -29.40 38.65 -23.82
N ALA A 172 -28.81 39.83 -23.57
CA ALA A 172 -27.77 40.00 -22.56
C ALA A 172 -28.28 39.71 -21.14
N ILE A 173 -29.48 40.17 -20.78
CA ILE A 173 -30.10 39.87 -19.47
C ILE A 173 -30.29 38.36 -19.30
N GLY A 174 -30.84 37.68 -20.30
CA GLY A 174 -31.00 36.22 -20.30
C GLY A 174 -29.66 35.50 -20.09
N ALA A 175 -28.62 35.94 -20.81
CA ALA A 175 -27.27 35.39 -20.69
C ALA A 175 -26.66 35.58 -19.29
N VAL A 176 -26.92 36.70 -18.61
CA VAL A 176 -26.42 36.94 -17.24
C VAL A 176 -27.05 35.97 -16.22
N PHE A 177 -28.38 35.81 -16.24
CA PHE A 177 -29.06 34.87 -15.34
C PHE A 177 -28.61 33.44 -15.59
N TYR A 178 -28.54 33.07 -16.87
CA TYR A 178 -28.10 31.76 -17.30
C TYR A 178 -26.64 31.49 -16.90
N GLY A 179 -25.74 32.47 -17.06
CA GLY A 179 -24.35 32.38 -16.64
C GLY A 179 -24.18 32.19 -15.13
N ARG A 180 -25.03 32.81 -14.30
CA ARG A 180 -25.03 32.57 -12.84
C ARG A 180 -25.45 31.15 -12.50
N TYR A 181 -26.44 30.60 -13.19
CA TYR A 181 -26.87 29.22 -13.02
C TYR A 181 -25.76 28.24 -13.43
N LEU A 182 -25.17 28.44 -14.61
CA LEU A 182 -24.07 27.61 -15.11
C LEU A 182 -22.86 27.64 -14.17
N LYS A 183 -22.50 28.81 -13.63
CA LYS A 183 -21.43 28.95 -12.63
C LYS A 183 -21.69 28.10 -11.39
N ARG A 184 -22.92 28.08 -10.86
CA ARG A 184 -23.27 27.25 -9.69
C ARG A 184 -23.11 25.76 -9.98
N LEU A 185 -23.56 25.29 -11.15
CA LEU A 185 -23.36 23.89 -11.55
C LEU A 185 -21.89 23.55 -11.72
N SER A 186 -21.12 24.42 -12.38
CA SER A 186 -19.69 24.22 -12.61
C SER A 186 -18.92 24.15 -11.28
N THR A 187 -19.22 25.04 -10.32
CA THR A 187 -18.63 24.98 -8.98
C THR A 187 -18.98 23.69 -8.25
N ALA A 188 -20.26 23.28 -8.24
CA ALA A 188 -20.66 22.02 -7.62
C ALA A 188 -19.99 20.80 -8.29
N SER A 189 -19.79 20.84 -9.61
CA SER A 189 -19.09 19.80 -10.37
C SER A 189 -17.60 19.73 -10.00
N GLN A 190 -16.95 20.89 -9.87
CA GLN A 190 -15.55 20.98 -9.42
C GLN A 190 -15.38 20.47 -7.98
N ASP A 191 -16.28 20.82 -7.07
CA ASP A 191 -16.25 20.35 -5.69
C ASP A 191 -16.40 18.82 -5.63
N ALA A 192 -17.37 18.26 -6.36
CA ALA A 192 -17.56 16.80 -6.45
C ALA A 192 -16.35 16.09 -7.06
N LEU A 193 -15.71 16.70 -8.06
CA LEU A 193 -14.49 16.17 -8.69
C LEU A 193 -13.30 16.20 -7.71
N ALA A 194 -13.09 17.30 -6.99
CA ALA A 194 -12.05 17.41 -5.97
C ALA A 194 -12.22 16.33 -4.89
N ASP A 195 -13.46 16.08 -4.48
CA ASP A 195 -13.84 15.04 -3.54
C ASP A 195 -13.53 13.61 -4.03
N ALA A 196 -13.67 13.36 -5.33
CA ALA A 196 -13.30 12.10 -5.97
C ALA A 196 -11.78 11.97 -6.13
N SER A 197 -11.10 13.06 -6.50
CA SER A 197 -9.65 13.12 -6.62
C SER A 197 -8.95 12.92 -5.29
N ASN A 198 -9.47 13.50 -4.20
CA ASN A 198 -8.93 13.29 -2.85
C ASN A 198 -9.04 11.82 -2.43
N LEU A 199 -10.20 11.19 -2.66
CA LEU A 199 -10.38 9.76 -2.42
C LEU A 199 -9.40 8.93 -3.25
N ALA A 200 -9.25 9.24 -4.55
CA ALA A 200 -8.29 8.54 -5.40
C ALA A 200 -6.85 8.69 -4.90
N ASN A 201 -6.44 9.91 -4.53
CA ASN A 201 -5.09 10.17 -4.05
C ASN A 201 -4.79 9.45 -2.72
N GLU A 202 -5.74 9.46 -1.78
CA GLU A 202 -5.64 8.70 -0.52
C GLU A 202 -5.47 7.20 -0.80
N ARG A 203 -6.30 6.65 -1.69
CA ARG A 203 -6.31 5.20 -2.00
C ARG A 203 -5.08 4.77 -2.79
N LEU A 204 -4.65 5.54 -3.80
CA LEU A 204 -3.45 5.25 -4.58
C LEU A 204 -2.17 5.42 -3.74
N SER A 205 -2.14 6.37 -2.81
CA SER A 205 -1.03 6.50 -1.85
C SER A 205 -0.96 5.29 -0.89
N ALA A 206 -2.11 4.68 -0.59
CA ALA A 206 -2.24 3.47 0.23
C ALA A 206 -2.36 2.17 -0.62
N PHE A 207 -1.82 2.16 -1.85
CA PHE A 207 -1.99 1.05 -2.79
C PHE A 207 -1.59 -0.32 -2.22
N ARG A 208 -0.48 -0.36 -1.46
CA ARG A 208 -0.02 -1.58 -0.77
C ARG A 208 -1.06 -2.09 0.23
N THR A 209 -1.70 -1.21 0.97
CA THR A 209 -2.76 -1.55 1.94
C THR A 209 -4.01 -2.08 1.26
N ILE A 210 -4.45 -1.46 0.15
CA ILE A 210 -5.60 -1.94 -0.63
C ILE A 210 -5.32 -3.32 -1.21
N THR A 211 -4.10 -3.53 -1.72
CA THR A 211 -3.68 -4.82 -2.26
C THR A 211 -3.59 -5.89 -1.18
N ALA A 212 -2.99 -5.57 -0.03
CA ALA A 212 -2.90 -6.46 1.11
C ALA A 212 -4.28 -6.82 1.68
N SER A 213 -5.22 -5.86 1.68
CA SER A 213 -6.60 -6.06 2.15
C SER A 213 -7.51 -6.69 1.10
N ASN A 214 -7.03 -6.87 -0.13
CA ASN A 214 -7.77 -7.35 -1.30
C ASN A 214 -9.11 -6.62 -1.52
N THR A 215 -9.13 -5.29 -1.31
CA THR A 215 -10.34 -4.46 -1.37
C THR A 215 -10.48 -3.67 -2.68
N GLN A 216 -9.72 -4.02 -3.73
CA GLN A 216 -9.67 -3.27 -5.00
C GLN A 216 -11.08 -3.03 -5.58
N ASP A 217 -11.92 -4.08 -5.65
CA ASP A 217 -13.29 -3.97 -6.18
C ASP A 217 -14.22 -3.12 -5.29
N GLY A 218 -13.97 -3.12 -3.98
CA GLY A 218 -14.72 -2.31 -3.02
C GLY A 218 -14.38 -0.83 -3.17
N GLU A 219 -13.10 -0.52 -3.32
CA GLU A 219 -12.61 0.85 -3.51
C GLU A 219 -12.94 1.38 -4.91
N ALA A 220 -12.90 0.54 -5.96
CA ALA A 220 -13.36 0.89 -7.30
C ALA A 220 -14.85 1.30 -7.29
N ARG A 221 -15.71 0.54 -6.59
CA ARG A 221 -17.13 0.89 -6.43
C ARG A 221 -17.35 2.17 -5.62
N ARG A 222 -16.51 2.45 -4.62
CA ARG A 222 -16.55 3.72 -3.86
C ARG A 222 -16.19 4.90 -4.75
N PHE A 223 -15.13 4.77 -5.55
CA PHE A 223 -14.74 5.79 -6.52
C PHE A 223 -15.83 6.02 -7.57
N SER A 224 -16.38 4.94 -8.14
CA SER A 224 -17.49 5.01 -9.12
C SER A 224 -18.67 5.82 -8.58
N ARG A 225 -19.10 5.58 -7.34
CA ARG A 225 -20.22 6.34 -6.73
C ARG A 225 -19.94 7.84 -6.60
N LYS A 226 -18.69 8.24 -6.31
CA LYS A 226 -18.32 9.66 -6.30
C LYS A 226 -18.33 10.25 -7.71
N ILE A 227 -17.82 9.50 -8.69
CA ILE A 227 -17.83 9.92 -10.11
C ILE A 227 -19.25 10.04 -10.68
N ASP A 228 -20.20 9.21 -10.24
CA ASP A 228 -21.60 9.32 -10.67
C ASP A 228 -22.21 10.69 -10.35
N THR A 229 -21.81 11.29 -9.23
CA THR A 229 -22.25 12.65 -8.87
C THR A 229 -21.70 13.69 -9.85
N VAL A 230 -20.42 13.57 -10.23
CA VAL A 230 -19.78 14.41 -11.25
C VAL A 230 -20.50 14.25 -12.59
N LEU A 231 -20.83 13.00 -12.98
CA LEU A 231 -21.57 12.71 -14.22
C LEU A 231 -22.96 13.33 -14.23
N GLN A 232 -23.72 13.26 -13.14
CA GLN A 232 -25.05 13.85 -13.05
C GLN A 232 -25.02 15.38 -13.14
N LEU A 233 -24.06 16.01 -12.45
CA LEU A 233 -23.85 17.46 -12.53
C LEU A 233 -23.43 17.87 -13.94
N GLY A 234 -22.49 17.14 -14.55
CA GLY A 234 -22.05 17.36 -15.93
C GLY A 234 -23.19 17.18 -16.95
N ARG A 235 -24.10 16.22 -16.75
CA ARG A 235 -25.29 16.06 -17.61
C ARG A 235 -26.22 17.27 -17.52
N ARG A 236 -26.47 17.77 -16.30
CA ARG A 236 -27.30 18.98 -16.12
C ARG A 236 -26.63 20.20 -16.76
N GLU A 237 -25.32 20.33 -16.60
CA GLU A 237 -24.51 21.37 -17.24
C GLU A 237 -24.57 21.28 -18.77
N ALA A 238 -24.46 20.08 -19.34
CA ALA A 238 -24.50 19.84 -20.78
C ALA A 238 -25.87 20.18 -21.37
N ILE A 239 -26.97 19.72 -20.75
CA ILE A 239 -28.34 20.06 -21.19
C ILE A 239 -28.55 21.57 -21.13
N ALA A 240 -28.19 22.18 -20.01
CA ALA A 240 -28.34 23.60 -19.85
C ALA A 240 -27.55 24.34 -20.94
N SER A 241 -26.26 23.97 -21.13
CA SER A 241 -25.39 24.60 -22.15
C SER A 241 -25.96 24.43 -23.56
N GLY A 242 -26.51 23.26 -23.88
CA GLY A 242 -27.19 23.01 -25.15
C GLY A 242 -28.39 23.95 -25.37
N VAL A 243 -29.24 24.13 -24.35
CA VAL A 243 -30.36 25.08 -24.40
C VAL A 243 -29.86 26.52 -24.58
N PHE A 244 -28.78 26.91 -23.90
CA PHE A 244 -28.19 28.25 -24.02
C PHE A 244 -27.61 28.53 -25.41
N PHE A 245 -26.78 27.63 -25.95
CA PHE A 245 -26.21 27.81 -27.28
C PHE A 245 -27.29 27.75 -28.36
N GLY A 246 -28.30 26.87 -28.21
CA GLY A 246 -29.44 26.81 -29.12
C GLY A 246 -30.27 28.10 -29.12
N SER A 247 -30.63 28.61 -27.94
CA SER A 247 -31.40 29.87 -27.81
C SER A 247 -30.61 31.10 -28.26
N THR A 248 -29.32 31.17 -27.95
CA THR A 248 -28.44 32.26 -28.39
C THR A 248 -28.26 32.24 -29.91
N GLY A 249 -28.03 31.06 -30.51
CA GLY A 249 -27.92 30.90 -31.96
C GLY A 249 -29.22 31.26 -32.70
N PHE A 250 -30.36 30.80 -32.19
CA PHE A 250 -31.68 31.19 -32.72
C PHE A 250 -31.89 32.71 -32.64
N SER A 251 -31.59 33.33 -31.50
CA SER A 251 -31.71 34.78 -31.31
C SER A 251 -30.79 35.57 -32.25
N GLY A 252 -29.56 35.08 -32.47
CA GLY A 252 -28.61 35.67 -33.42
C GLY A 252 -29.12 35.62 -34.86
N ASN A 253 -29.64 34.48 -35.30
CA ASN A 253 -30.24 34.34 -36.64
C ASN A 253 -31.47 35.23 -36.82
N LEU A 254 -32.33 35.33 -35.79
CA LEU A 254 -33.49 36.22 -35.82
C LEU A 254 -33.08 37.70 -35.87
N SER A 255 -31.98 38.06 -35.19
CA SER A 255 -31.40 39.41 -35.24
C SER A 255 -30.90 39.74 -36.66
N ILE A 256 -30.23 38.81 -37.33
CA ILE A 256 -29.80 38.97 -38.73
C ILE A 256 -31.01 39.11 -39.66
N LEU A 257 -32.05 38.30 -39.46
CA LEU A 257 -33.28 38.37 -40.26
C LEU A 257 -33.98 39.73 -40.08
N ALA A 258 -34.10 40.22 -38.85
CA ALA A 258 -34.65 41.54 -38.56
C ALA A 258 -33.82 42.66 -39.19
N LEU A 259 -32.49 42.54 -39.12
CA LEU A 259 -31.54 43.48 -39.73
C LEU A 259 -31.69 43.52 -41.27
N LEU A 260 -31.80 42.36 -41.92
CA LEU A 260 -32.00 42.24 -43.36
C LEU A 260 -33.40 42.71 -43.80
N ALA A 261 -34.45 42.39 -43.05
CA ALA A 261 -35.82 42.78 -43.39
C ALA A 261 -36.00 44.30 -43.33
N TYR A 262 -35.62 44.93 -42.21
CA TYR A 262 -35.74 46.38 -42.07
C TYR A 262 -34.66 47.12 -42.89
N GLY A 263 -33.44 46.60 -42.93
CA GLY A 263 -32.36 47.14 -43.76
C GLY A 263 -32.68 47.08 -45.25
N GLY A 264 -33.23 45.97 -45.74
CA GLY A 264 -33.68 45.82 -47.13
C GLY A 264 -34.83 46.76 -47.48
N HIS A 265 -35.74 47.03 -46.53
CA HIS A 265 -36.76 48.07 -46.69
C HIS A 265 -36.13 49.47 -46.84
N LEU A 266 -35.12 49.81 -46.01
CA LEU A 266 -34.40 51.09 -46.12
C LEU A 266 -33.57 51.20 -47.42
N VAL A 267 -33.02 50.09 -47.93
CA VAL A 267 -32.39 50.04 -49.25
C VAL A 267 -33.41 50.31 -50.35
N GLY A 268 -34.60 49.69 -50.26
CA GLY A 268 -35.70 49.91 -51.21
C GLY A 268 -36.22 51.36 -51.23
N LEU A 269 -36.11 52.07 -50.09
CA LEU A 269 -36.42 53.50 -49.98
C LEU A 269 -35.27 54.41 -50.44
N GLY A 270 -34.10 53.85 -50.77
CA GLY A 270 -32.90 54.61 -51.14
C GLY A 270 -32.22 55.35 -49.98
N GLU A 271 -32.61 55.10 -48.73
CA GLU A 271 -32.01 55.76 -47.55
C GLU A 271 -30.61 55.21 -47.21
N ILE A 272 -30.34 53.95 -47.56
CA ILE A 272 -29.03 53.30 -47.40
C ILE A 272 -28.68 52.48 -48.64
N THR A 273 -27.39 52.29 -48.92
CA THR A 273 -26.92 51.44 -50.03
C THR A 273 -26.82 49.96 -49.63
N ILE A 274 -26.69 49.07 -50.62
CA ILE A 274 -26.44 47.64 -50.38
C ILE A 274 -25.10 47.44 -49.65
N GLY A 275 -24.08 48.23 -49.99
CA GLY A 275 -22.80 48.28 -49.30
C GLY A 275 -22.91 48.73 -47.85
N ASN A 276 -23.68 49.78 -47.56
CA ASN A 276 -23.96 50.23 -46.18
C ASN A 276 -24.61 49.11 -45.35
N LEU A 277 -25.60 48.41 -45.91
CA LEU A 277 -26.25 47.27 -45.24
C LEU A 277 -25.26 46.11 -44.99
N SER A 278 -24.39 45.81 -45.94
CA SER A 278 -23.35 44.77 -45.83
C SER A 278 -22.29 45.11 -44.78
N SER A 279 -21.85 46.38 -44.72
CA SER A 279 -20.95 46.88 -43.67
C SER A 279 -21.59 46.79 -42.29
N LEU A 280 -22.87 47.13 -42.16
CA LEU A 280 -23.62 47.04 -40.89
C LEU A 280 -23.72 45.59 -40.39
N LEU A 281 -23.96 44.63 -41.28
CA LEU A 281 -23.94 43.19 -40.94
C LEU A 281 -22.58 42.76 -40.38
N LEU A 282 -21.48 43.13 -41.05
CA LEU A 282 -20.13 42.77 -40.62
C LEU A 282 -19.73 43.46 -39.31
N TYR A 283 -20.04 44.75 -39.14
CA TYR A 283 -19.80 45.45 -37.88
C TYR A 283 -20.63 44.86 -36.74
N SER A 284 -21.88 44.42 -36.99
CA SER A 284 -22.70 43.75 -35.97
C SER A 284 -22.06 42.46 -35.46
N ALA A 285 -21.41 41.68 -36.35
CA ALA A 285 -20.66 40.49 -35.98
C ALA A 285 -19.41 40.82 -35.14
N TYR A 286 -18.71 41.92 -35.47
CA TYR A 286 -17.56 42.41 -34.69
C TYR A 286 -17.99 42.86 -33.29
N VAL A 287 -19.08 43.61 -33.16
CA VAL A 287 -19.61 44.05 -31.86
C VAL A 287 -20.09 42.84 -31.04
N GLY A 288 -20.81 41.89 -31.65
CA GLY A 288 -21.29 40.68 -30.97
C GLY A 288 -20.17 39.77 -30.46
N SER A 289 -19.14 39.52 -31.29
CA SER A 289 -17.96 38.75 -30.89
C SER A 289 -17.13 39.47 -29.82
N SER A 290 -17.09 40.81 -29.86
CA SER A 290 -16.40 41.62 -28.87
C SER A 290 -17.10 41.61 -27.51
N LEU A 291 -18.43 41.63 -27.47
CA LEU A 291 -19.18 41.48 -26.21
C LEU A 291 -18.92 40.13 -25.53
N SER A 292 -18.86 39.06 -26.32
CA SER A 292 -18.49 37.71 -25.85
C SER A 292 -17.04 37.67 -25.34
N SER A 293 -16.12 38.34 -26.05
CA SER A 293 -14.71 38.44 -25.65
C SER A 293 -14.53 39.25 -24.37
N LEU A 294 -15.26 40.35 -24.18
CA LEU A 294 -15.27 41.15 -22.95
C LEU A 294 -15.77 40.35 -21.74
N THR A 295 -16.81 39.52 -21.94
CA THR A 295 -17.33 38.62 -20.90
C THR A 295 -16.28 37.57 -20.49
N SER A 296 -15.58 37.01 -21.48
CA SER A 296 -14.49 36.06 -21.27
C SER A 296 -13.30 36.71 -20.57
N PHE A 297 -12.93 37.92 -20.98
CA PHE A 297 -11.90 38.74 -20.34
C PHE A 297 -12.22 39.01 -18.87
N TYR A 298 -13.45 39.46 -18.56
CA TYR A 298 -13.89 39.68 -17.18
C TYR A 298 -13.76 38.41 -16.33
N SER A 299 -14.26 37.28 -16.84
CA SER A 299 -14.20 35.99 -16.15
C SER A 299 -12.75 35.52 -15.93
N SER A 300 -11.89 35.68 -16.94
CA SER A 300 -10.47 35.38 -16.84
C SER A 300 -9.77 36.28 -15.81
N MET A 301 -10.11 37.57 -15.80
CA MET A 301 -9.53 38.53 -14.88
C MET A 301 -9.91 38.24 -13.42
N MET A 302 -11.17 37.85 -13.17
CA MET A 302 -11.59 37.43 -11.83
C MET A 302 -10.87 36.16 -11.35
N ARG A 303 -10.63 35.19 -12.23
CA ARG A 303 -9.81 34.00 -11.91
C ARG A 303 -8.35 34.37 -11.65
N GLY A 304 -7.78 35.22 -12.50
CA GLY A 304 -6.41 35.72 -12.39
C GLY A 304 -6.16 36.49 -11.10
N LEU A 305 -7.12 37.32 -10.66
CA LEU A 305 -7.05 38.04 -9.37
C LEU A 305 -6.99 37.08 -8.17
N GLY A 306 -7.80 36.01 -8.18
CA GLY A 306 -7.80 35.00 -7.11
C GLY A 306 -6.54 34.14 -7.10
N ALA A 307 -6.08 33.69 -8.27
CA ALA A 307 -4.82 32.97 -8.42
C ALA A 307 -3.62 33.84 -8.01
N GLY A 308 -3.61 35.10 -8.44
CA GLY A 308 -2.58 36.05 -8.09
C GLY A 308 -2.51 36.33 -6.60
N GLU A 309 -3.64 36.43 -5.91
CA GLU A 309 -3.66 36.57 -4.46
C GLU A 309 -2.92 35.44 -3.75
N ARG A 310 -3.12 34.18 -4.15
CA ARG A 310 -2.44 33.02 -3.56
C ARG A 310 -0.95 32.98 -3.88
N VAL A 311 -0.56 33.33 -5.11
CA VAL A 311 0.84 33.40 -5.54
C VAL A 311 1.57 34.51 -4.78
N PHE A 312 1.02 35.72 -4.71
CA PHE A 312 1.62 36.83 -3.98
C PHE A 312 1.61 36.59 -2.47
N ALA A 313 0.58 35.95 -1.93
CA ALA A 313 0.58 35.52 -0.54
C ALA A 313 1.73 34.54 -0.23
N LEU A 314 2.19 33.74 -1.20
CA LEU A 314 3.39 32.91 -1.04
C LEU A 314 4.67 33.73 -1.18
N ILE A 315 4.78 34.58 -2.21
CA ILE A 315 5.99 35.39 -2.48
C ILE A 315 6.28 36.38 -1.33
N GLU A 316 5.24 36.96 -0.73
CA GLU A 316 5.38 37.98 0.31
C GLU A 316 5.30 37.42 1.74
N ARG A 317 5.07 36.11 1.89
CA ARG A 317 5.01 35.48 3.20
C ARG A 317 6.36 35.63 3.89
N LYS A 318 6.35 36.26 5.06
CA LYS A 318 7.54 36.39 5.91
C LYS A 318 7.58 35.21 6.88
N PRO A 319 8.69 34.46 6.96
CA PRO A 319 8.86 33.45 7.99
C PRO A 319 8.91 34.10 9.37
N GLN A 320 8.50 33.36 10.40
CA GLN A 320 8.69 33.75 11.79
C GLN A 320 10.18 33.75 12.14
N ILE A 321 10.89 32.72 11.72
CA ILE A 321 12.33 32.57 11.91
C ILE A 321 13.02 33.07 10.64
N LYS A 322 13.40 34.35 10.66
CA LYS A 322 13.96 35.02 9.49
C LYS A 322 15.43 34.65 9.27
N LEU A 323 15.70 34.21 8.05
CA LEU A 323 17.04 33.96 7.53
C LEU A 323 17.82 35.28 7.40
N GLY A 324 19.12 35.25 7.71
CA GLY A 324 20.02 36.41 7.62
C GLY A 324 19.83 37.51 8.68
N GLU A 325 18.85 37.39 9.57
CA GLU A 325 18.70 38.29 10.73
C GLU A 325 19.36 37.68 11.98
N GLY A 326 20.19 38.47 12.67
CA GLY A 326 20.95 38.06 13.86
C GLY A 326 22.44 38.31 13.72
N TYR A 327 23.21 37.93 14.73
CA TYR A 327 24.68 37.95 14.68
C TYR A 327 25.21 36.66 14.08
N ASP A 328 26.27 36.74 13.29
CA ASP A 328 27.00 35.55 12.87
C ASP A 328 27.67 34.91 14.10
N LEU A 329 27.49 33.60 14.30
CA LEU A 329 27.97 32.90 15.48
C LEU A 329 29.49 33.02 15.65
N ALA A 330 30.27 32.96 14.56
CA ALA A 330 31.73 33.06 14.63
C ALA A 330 32.18 34.45 15.09
N SER A 331 31.44 35.50 14.72
CA SER A 331 31.70 36.88 15.15
C SER A 331 31.48 37.10 16.65
N VAL A 332 30.50 36.41 17.26
CA VAL A 332 30.18 36.54 18.70
C VAL A 332 31.13 35.71 19.57
N LEU A 333 31.52 34.51 19.10
CA LEU A 333 32.33 33.57 19.87
C LEU A 333 33.84 33.65 19.56
N GLY A 334 34.27 34.58 18.70
CA GLY A 334 35.68 34.78 18.36
C GLY A 334 36.32 33.56 17.70
N GLY A 335 35.57 32.85 16.85
CA GLY A 335 36.02 31.63 16.18
C GLY A 335 36.07 30.36 17.04
N LYS A 336 35.68 30.42 18.33
CA LYS A 336 35.49 29.23 19.15
C LYS A 336 34.15 28.58 18.80
N SER A 337 34.17 27.48 18.06
CA SER A 337 32.98 26.74 17.65
C SER A 337 32.37 25.86 18.75
N SER A 338 32.96 25.83 19.95
CA SER A 338 32.65 24.85 20.99
C SER A 338 32.08 25.48 22.25
N GLY A 339 31.07 24.84 22.85
CA GLY A 339 30.29 25.45 23.91
C GLY A 339 29.24 24.56 24.54
N THR A 340 28.70 25.01 25.68
CA THR A 340 27.61 24.33 26.40
C THR A 340 26.26 24.82 25.92
N VAL A 341 25.36 23.89 25.57
CA VAL A 341 23.95 24.20 25.29
C VAL A 341 23.16 24.08 26.60
N ARG A 342 22.29 25.05 26.88
CA ARG A 342 21.35 24.99 28.02
C ARG A 342 19.92 25.22 27.57
N PHE A 343 19.01 24.41 28.06
CA PHE A 343 17.57 24.67 28.03
C PHE A 343 17.21 25.32 29.36
N GLU A 344 16.66 26.54 29.31
CA GLU A 344 16.29 27.33 30.49
C GLU A 344 14.78 27.54 30.51
N ARG A 345 14.07 26.74 31.31
CA ARG A 345 12.62 26.85 31.57
C ARG A 345 11.77 26.83 30.31
N CYS A 346 12.10 25.95 29.37
CA CYS A 346 11.48 25.89 28.06
C CYS A 346 10.05 25.33 28.13
N ALA A 347 9.09 26.12 27.64
CA ALA A 347 7.72 25.69 27.40
C ALA A 347 7.42 25.73 25.90
N PHE A 348 6.76 24.70 25.36
CA PHE A 348 6.54 24.59 23.92
C PHE A 348 5.24 23.86 23.54
N THR A 349 4.58 24.40 22.52
CA THR A 349 3.36 23.89 21.89
C THR A 349 3.48 24.04 20.37
N TYR A 350 3.17 22.99 19.61
CA TYR A 350 3.18 23.08 18.15
C TYR A 350 2.04 23.99 17.64
N PRO A 351 2.29 24.90 16.69
CA PRO A 351 1.25 25.77 16.14
C PRO A 351 0.05 25.04 15.51
N THR A 352 0.28 23.82 15.01
CA THR A 352 -0.76 22.96 14.42
C THR A 352 -1.70 22.34 15.47
N ARG A 353 -1.31 22.36 16.75
CA ARG A 353 -2.08 21.83 17.89
C ARG A 353 -1.93 22.76 19.11
N PRO A 354 -2.49 23.97 19.06
CA PRO A 354 -2.31 24.98 20.10
C PRO A 354 -2.87 24.56 21.48
N ASP A 355 -3.80 23.60 21.51
CA ASP A 355 -4.43 23.12 22.73
C ASP A 355 -3.58 22.08 23.50
N ALA A 356 -2.47 21.60 22.91
CA ALA A 356 -1.66 20.51 23.46
C ALA A 356 -0.24 20.98 23.81
N THR A 357 -0.03 21.43 25.05
CA THR A 357 1.30 21.79 25.54
C THR A 357 2.20 20.56 25.68
N ILE A 358 3.30 20.55 24.92
CA ILE A 358 4.21 19.41 24.81
C ILE A 358 5.35 19.50 25.82
N LEU A 359 5.99 20.66 25.96
CA LEU A 359 7.04 20.90 26.96
C LEU A 359 6.54 21.90 27.99
N ARG A 360 6.80 21.60 29.27
CA ARG A 360 6.36 22.36 30.43
C ARG A 360 7.59 22.60 31.31
N ASP A 361 8.19 23.78 31.22
CA ASP A 361 9.30 24.18 32.09
C ASP A 361 10.54 23.26 32.06
N VAL A 362 10.95 22.82 30.86
CA VAL A 362 12.11 21.94 30.67
C VAL A 362 13.42 22.70 30.88
N SER A 363 14.24 22.24 31.82
CA SER A 363 15.57 22.80 32.08
C SER A 363 16.65 21.72 32.21
N PHE A 364 17.70 21.79 31.39
CA PHE A 364 18.88 20.92 31.49
C PHE A 364 20.04 21.46 30.65
N ASP A 365 21.25 21.01 31.00
CA ASP A 365 22.48 21.38 30.31
C ASP A 365 23.07 20.21 29.52
N VAL A 366 23.64 20.53 28.36
CA VAL A 366 24.46 19.68 27.49
C VAL A 366 25.88 20.25 27.47
N PRO A 367 26.78 19.76 28.34
CA PRO A 367 28.14 20.27 28.46
C PRO A 367 28.96 19.99 27.20
N GLN A 368 29.90 20.89 26.91
CA GLN A 368 30.83 20.76 25.80
C GLN A 368 31.57 19.40 25.82
N GLY A 369 31.63 18.74 24.66
CA GLY A 369 32.38 17.50 24.46
C GLY A 369 31.77 16.28 25.16
N GLN A 370 30.61 16.44 25.78
CA GLN A 370 29.89 15.34 26.43
C GLN A 370 28.79 14.76 25.53
N SER A 371 28.47 13.49 25.79
CA SER A 371 27.33 12.81 25.20
C SER A 371 26.14 12.81 26.17
N VAL A 372 25.04 13.44 25.74
CA VAL A 372 23.80 13.52 26.51
C VAL A 372 22.70 12.74 25.81
N ALA A 373 22.14 11.74 26.49
CA ALA A 373 20.99 11.00 26.00
C ALA A 373 19.67 11.54 26.57
N ILE A 374 18.67 11.66 25.70
CA ILE A 374 17.31 12.04 26.08
C ILE A 374 16.44 10.78 26.04
N ALA A 375 15.91 10.40 27.20
CA ALA A 375 15.10 9.20 27.40
C ALA A 375 13.68 9.58 27.86
N GLY A 376 12.68 8.75 27.56
CA GLY A 376 11.30 8.97 28.00
C GLY A 376 10.29 8.22 27.12
N PRO A 377 9.04 8.07 27.58
CA PRO A 377 8.01 7.38 26.83
C PRO A 377 7.69 8.09 25.50
N SER A 378 6.98 7.40 24.60
CA SER A 378 6.49 8.02 23.38
C SER A 378 5.56 9.19 23.72
N GLY A 379 5.70 10.33 23.03
CA GLY A 379 4.92 11.54 23.33
C GLY A 379 5.49 12.45 24.43
N ALA A 380 6.58 12.09 25.11
CA ALA A 380 7.19 12.90 26.17
C ALA A 380 7.88 14.20 25.69
N GLY A 381 7.86 14.52 24.39
CA GLY A 381 8.44 15.75 23.83
C GLY A 381 9.92 15.66 23.42
N LYS A 382 10.49 14.46 23.28
CA LYS A 382 11.90 14.25 22.90
C LYS A 382 12.27 14.91 21.55
N THR A 383 11.52 14.63 20.49
CA THR A 383 11.72 15.26 19.16
C THR A 383 11.49 16.77 19.20
N SER A 384 10.63 17.26 20.12
CA SER A 384 10.39 18.69 20.30
C SER A 384 11.63 19.42 20.84
N ILE A 385 12.46 18.77 21.66
CA ILE A 385 13.74 19.33 22.09
C ILE A 385 14.68 19.52 20.90
N ILE A 386 14.78 18.53 20.00
CA ILE A 386 15.55 18.67 18.76
C ILE A 386 15.00 19.82 17.91
N ALA A 387 13.68 19.91 17.78
CA ALA A 387 13.05 20.96 16.98
C ALA A 387 13.35 22.38 17.52
N LEU A 388 13.38 22.56 18.85
CA LEU A 388 13.82 23.80 19.48
C LEU A 388 15.33 24.04 19.32
N LEU A 389 16.15 22.99 19.47
CA LEU A 389 17.60 23.08 19.28
C LEU A 389 17.97 23.51 17.87
N LEU A 390 17.35 22.92 16.85
CA LEU A 390 17.55 23.28 15.43
C LEU A 390 16.90 24.62 15.06
N ARG A 391 16.21 25.23 16.03
CA ARG A 391 15.43 26.46 15.86
C ARG A 391 14.49 26.30 14.66
N TYR A 392 13.83 25.15 14.55
CA TYR A 392 12.66 24.97 13.67
C TYR A 392 11.45 25.68 14.26
N TYR A 393 11.42 25.76 15.59
CA TYR A 393 10.48 26.51 16.38
C TYR A 393 11.22 27.26 17.48
N ASP A 394 10.72 28.43 17.87
CA ASP A 394 11.13 29.10 19.09
C ASP A 394 10.23 28.64 20.27
N PRO A 395 10.76 28.55 21.51
CA PRO A 395 9.96 28.16 22.66
C PRO A 395 8.92 29.25 23.00
N ASN A 396 7.71 28.85 23.42
CA ASN A 396 6.67 29.76 23.87
C ASN A 396 7.04 30.48 25.18
N GLY A 397 7.85 29.85 26.02
CA GLY A 397 8.40 30.39 27.26
C GLY A 397 9.79 29.84 27.53
N GLY A 398 10.63 30.61 28.25
CA GLY A 398 12.03 30.24 28.47
C GLY A 398 12.94 30.55 27.26
N ARG A 399 14.10 29.89 27.21
CA ARG A 399 15.08 30.05 26.13
C ARG A 399 16.04 28.87 26.03
N VAL A 400 16.64 28.71 24.86
CA VAL A 400 17.78 27.81 24.63
C VAL A 400 19.02 28.69 24.44
N THR A 401 20.09 28.40 25.17
CA THR A 401 21.33 29.18 25.12
C THR A 401 22.52 28.34 24.68
N TYR A 402 23.49 28.96 24.03
CA TYR A 402 24.79 28.39 23.68
C TYR A 402 25.89 29.30 24.22
N ASN A 403 26.75 28.78 25.12
CA ASN A 403 27.72 29.58 25.87
C ASN A 403 27.10 30.80 26.59
N GLY A 404 25.85 30.65 27.06
CA GLY A 404 25.11 31.71 27.76
C GLY A 404 24.43 32.74 26.85
N HIS A 405 24.64 32.68 25.53
CA HIS A 405 23.92 33.51 24.56
C HIS A 405 22.68 32.78 24.06
N ASP A 406 21.55 33.46 24.00
CA ASP A 406 20.31 32.91 23.44
C ASP A 406 20.49 32.58 21.95
N ILE A 407 20.12 31.37 21.53
CA ILE A 407 20.27 30.94 20.13
C ILE A 407 19.44 31.79 19.16
N ARG A 408 18.43 32.52 19.67
CA ARG A 408 17.62 33.46 18.89
C ARG A 408 18.40 34.69 18.43
N ALA A 409 19.51 35.01 19.10
CA ALA A 409 20.37 36.14 18.74
C ALA A 409 21.26 35.85 17.52
N PHE A 410 21.48 34.57 17.18
CA PHE A 410 22.29 34.19 16.03
C PHE A 410 21.45 34.15 14.74
N THR A 411 22.13 34.28 13.60
CA THR A 411 21.51 33.91 12.32
C THR A 411 21.21 32.41 12.31
N PRO A 412 20.01 31.96 11.89
CA PRO A 412 19.68 30.53 11.82
C PRO A 412 20.69 29.71 11.00
N GLU A 413 21.28 30.32 9.98
CA GLU A 413 22.29 29.73 9.11
C GLU A 413 23.58 29.39 9.87
N SER A 414 24.18 30.38 10.54
CA SER A 414 25.43 30.16 11.30
C SER A 414 25.23 29.21 12.48
N TRP A 415 24.03 29.22 13.09
CA TRP A 415 23.68 28.26 14.13
C TRP A 415 23.56 26.82 13.62
N ARG A 416 22.89 26.60 12.47
CA ARG A 416 22.72 25.25 11.89
C ARG A 416 23.97 24.74 11.16
N GLU A 417 24.91 25.61 10.84
CA GLU A 417 26.20 25.23 10.23
C GLU A 417 27.05 24.38 11.18
N ILE A 418 27.06 24.72 12.48
CA ILE A 418 27.81 23.96 13.50
C ILE A 418 27.10 22.68 13.96
N ILE A 419 25.88 22.41 13.47
CA ILE A 419 25.06 21.26 13.86
C ILE A 419 25.00 20.21 12.75
N GLY A 420 25.39 18.99 13.08
CA GLY A 420 25.13 17.79 12.29
C GLY A 420 23.88 17.10 12.80
N VAL A 421 22.97 16.71 11.91
CA VAL A 421 21.70 16.05 12.29
C VAL A 421 21.56 14.75 11.52
N VAL A 422 21.15 13.71 12.24
CA VAL A 422 20.74 12.43 11.68
C VAL A 422 19.33 12.16 12.16
N ASP A 423 18.36 12.30 11.26
CA ASP A 423 16.95 12.07 11.54
C ASP A 423 16.64 10.57 11.71
N GLN A 424 15.51 10.28 12.37
CA GLN A 424 14.98 8.91 12.55
C GLN A 424 14.72 8.19 11.21
N ARG A 425 14.31 8.95 10.18
CA ARG A 425 14.11 8.46 8.82
C ARG A 425 14.83 9.38 7.84
N PRO A 426 16.12 9.12 7.57
CA PRO A 426 16.89 9.98 6.69
C PRO A 426 16.37 9.94 5.26
N VAL A 427 16.42 11.10 4.61
CA VAL A 427 15.99 11.28 3.21
C VAL A 427 17.22 11.37 2.30
N LEU A 428 17.19 10.63 1.20
CA LEU A 428 18.10 10.83 0.07
C LEU A 428 17.44 11.70 -0.99
N PHE A 429 18.22 12.61 -1.54
CA PHE A 429 17.83 13.38 -2.71
C PHE A 429 18.20 12.58 -3.97
N ALA A 430 17.40 12.73 -5.03
CA ALA A 430 17.76 12.17 -6.33
C ALA A 430 19.06 12.82 -6.82
N GLY A 431 20.05 12.00 -7.13
CA GLY A 431 21.41 12.44 -7.45
C GLY A 431 22.44 11.38 -7.09
N THR A 432 23.73 11.72 -7.13
CA THR A 432 24.80 10.78 -6.76
C THR A 432 24.93 10.62 -5.25
N ILE A 433 25.60 9.55 -4.79
CA ILE A 433 25.96 9.38 -3.37
C ILE A 433 26.87 10.52 -2.92
N GLU A 434 27.82 10.94 -3.77
CA GLU A 434 28.68 12.09 -3.51
C GLU A 434 27.88 13.37 -3.25
N GLU A 435 26.93 13.71 -4.13
CA GLU A 435 26.06 14.89 -3.97
C GLU A 435 25.23 14.80 -2.69
N ASN A 436 24.74 13.62 -2.36
CA ASN A 436 23.98 13.40 -1.13
C ASN A 436 24.83 13.62 0.13
N ILE A 437 26.12 13.27 0.12
CA ILE A 437 27.02 13.54 1.25
C ILE A 437 27.41 15.03 1.26
N LYS A 438 27.75 15.61 0.11
CA LYS A 438 28.06 17.05 -0.05
C LYS A 438 26.91 17.98 0.32
N TYR A 439 25.67 17.48 0.38
CA TYR A 439 24.55 18.24 0.90
C TYR A 439 24.78 18.78 2.33
N GLY A 440 25.71 18.18 3.09
CA GLY A 440 26.14 18.72 4.38
C GLY A 440 26.93 20.03 4.27
N THR A 441 27.71 20.25 3.21
CA THR A 441 28.49 21.47 2.98
C THR A 441 28.88 21.62 1.50
N GLU A 442 28.60 22.79 0.92
CA GLU A 442 28.81 23.05 -0.52
C GLU A 442 30.29 23.03 -0.94
N ASN A 443 31.21 23.27 0.00
CA ASN A 443 32.64 23.42 -0.27
C ASN A 443 33.46 22.11 -0.07
N ALA A 444 32.79 20.97 0.09
CA ALA A 444 33.47 19.70 0.35
C ALA A 444 34.22 19.16 -0.89
N SER A 445 35.51 18.86 -0.71
CA SER A 445 36.28 18.12 -1.71
C SER A 445 35.84 16.65 -1.77
N SER A 446 36.12 15.95 -2.86
CA SER A 446 35.85 14.50 -2.95
C SER A 446 36.65 13.69 -1.90
N PHE A 447 37.77 14.23 -1.42
CA PHE A 447 38.53 13.66 -0.30
C PHE A 447 37.77 13.79 1.03
N ASP A 448 37.15 14.95 1.30
CA ASP A 448 36.31 15.13 2.48
C ASP A 448 35.10 14.18 2.46
N VAL A 449 34.49 14.00 1.29
CA VAL A 449 33.40 13.02 1.09
C VAL A 449 33.86 11.60 1.42
N TYR A 450 35.00 11.19 0.89
CA TYR A 450 35.56 9.86 1.16
C TYR A 450 35.81 9.68 2.66
N ASN A 451 36.44 10.66 3.32
CA ASN A 451 36.74 10.58 4.75
C ASN A 451 35.47 10.50 5.61
N ALA A 452 34.47 11.33 5.33
CA ALA A 452 33.18 11.30 6.04
C ALA A 452 32.46 9.97 5.83
N ALA A 453 32.49 9.43 4.61
CA ALA A 453 31.91 8.13 4.28
C ALA A 453 32.61 6.98 5.02
N MET A 454 33.94 6.98 5.13
CA MET A 454 34.67 5.96 5.87
C MET A 454 34.40 6.03 7.38
N GLN A 455 34.30 7.24 7.95
CA GLN A 455 33.91 7.43 9.36
C GLN A 455 32.49 6.90 9.64
N ALA A 456 31.58 7.04 8.67
CA ALA A 456 30.21 6.54 8.74
C ALA A 456 30.05 5.05 8.35
N ASN A 457 31.15 4.34 8.09
CA ASN A 457 31.17 2.94 7.67
C ASN A 457 30.43 2.68 6.33
N CYS A 458 30.57 3.59 5.36
CA CYS A 458 30.00 3.47 4.02
C CYS A 458 30.86 2.62 3.07
N GLU A 459 31.52 1.57 3.55
CA GLU A 459 32.41 0.73 2.72
C GLU A 459 31.68 0.05 1.55
N PHE A 460 30.38 -0.23 1.72
CA PHE A 460 29.51 -0.78 0.67
C PHE A 460 29.50 0.06 -0.60
N VAL A 461 29.80 1.37 -0.53
CA VAL A 461 29.86 2.24 -1.71
C VAL A 461 30.92 1.72 -2.70
N LYS A 462 32.00 1.09 -2.24
CA LYS A 462 33.03 0.48 -3.10
C LYS A 462 32.50 -0.71 -3.92
N GLN A 463 31.43 -1.35 -3.47
CA GLN A 463 30.81 -2.49 -4.14
C GLN A 463 29.77 -2.06 -5.19
N LEU A 464 29.43 -0.77 -5.24
CA LEU A 464 28.50 -0.25 -6.23
C LEU A 464 29.21 -0.03 -7.58
N PRO A 465 28.55 -0.25 -8.73
CA PRO A 465 29.17 -0.18 -10.06
C PRO A 465 29.89 1.14 -10.37
N GLN A 466 29.43 2.25 -9.83
CA GLN A 466 30.01 3.59 -10.05
C GLN A 466 30.54 4.23 -8.76
N GLY A 467 30.71 3.45 -7.68
CA GLY A 467 31.18 3.97 -6.41
C GLY A 467 30.33 5.14 -5.91
N PHE A 468 30.99 6.25 -5.54
CA PHE A 468 30.35 7.48 -5.08
C PHE A 468 29.52 8.22 -6.16
N HIS A 469 29.78 7.96 -7.45
CA HIS A 469 29.03 8.54 -8.55
C HIS A 469 27.75 7.76 -8.88
N THR A 470 27.48 6.66 -8.16
CA THR A 470 26.24 5.90 -8.32
C THR A 470 25.04 6.82 -8.05
N THR A 471 24.15 6.92 -9.04
CA THR A 471 22.92 7.70 -8.91
C THR A 471 21.90 6.93 -8.09
N VAL A 472 21.38 7.57 -7.04
CA VAL A 472 20.40 7.01 -6.11
C VAL A 472 19.10 7.81 -6.15
N THR A 473 18.01 7.10 -5.89
CA THR A 473 16.68 7.68 -5.64
C THR A 473 16.26 7.33 -4.20
N PRO A 474 15.19 7.94 -3.65
CA PRO A 474 14.74 7.65 -2.28
C PRO A 474 14.47 6.17 -1.98
N SER A 475 14.28 5.32 -2.99
CA SER A 475 14.02 3.88 -2.86
C SER A 475 15.17 2.97 -3.34
N SER A 476 16.33 3.53 -3.69
CA SER A 476 17.42 2.76 -4.34
C SER A 476 18.31 1.97 -3.37
N LEU A 477 18.32 2.31 -2.08
CA LEU A 477 19.25 1.74 -1.09
C LEU A 477 18.48 1.17 0.11
N SER A 478 19.10 0.23 0.83
CA SER A 478 18.53 -0.31 2.07
C SER A 478 18.48 0.75 3.16
N GLY A 479 17.59 0.59 4.15
CA GLY A 479 17.47 1.53 5.28
C GLY A 479 18.81 1.77 5.99
N GLY A 480 19.61 0.71 6.20
CA GLY A 480 20.93 0.81 6.83
C GLY A 480 21.95 1.60 6.01
N GLN A 481 21.92 1.43 4.69
CA GLN A 481 22.78 2.18 3.77
C GLN A 481 22.39 3.67 3.75
N VAL A 482 21.08 3.97 3.68
CA VAL A 482 20.56 5.35 3.74
C VAL A 482 20.98 6.03 5.04
N GLN A 483 20.89 5.33 6.17
CA GLN A 483 21.29 5.84 7.48
C GLN A 483 22.78 6.20 7.53
N ARG A 484 23.66 5.32 7.03
CA ARG A 484 25.11 5.58 7.01
C ARG A 484 25.48 6.75 6.10
N ILE A 485 24.81 6.91 4.95
CA ILE A 485 24.99 8.10 4.11
C ILE A 485 24.55 9.37 4.84
N ALA A 486 23.45 9.32 5.61
CA ALA A 486 23.03 10.46 6.42
C ALA A 486 24.00 10.79 7.55
N ILE A 487 24.61 9.78 8.19
CA ILE A 487 25.70 9.99 9.16
C ILE A 487 26.89 10.65 8.47
N ALA A 488 27.30 10.19 7.29
CA ALA A 488 28.37 10.83 6.51
C ALA A 488 28.03 12.29 6.16
N ARG A 489 26.79 12.58 5.75
CA ARG A 489 26.27 13.94 5.49
C ARG A 489 26.30 14.83 6.73
N ALA A 490 26.06 14.28 7.92
CA ALA A 490 26.18 15.02 9.17
C ALA A 490 27.65 15.29 9.54
N LEU A 491 28.54 14.30 9.34
CA LEU A 491 29.95 14.37 9.72
C LEU A 491 30.79 15.26 8.81
N ILE A 492 30.45 15.38 7.52
CA ILE A 492 31.24 16.20 6.58
C ILE A 492 31.30 17.68 7.00
N LYS A 493 30.30 18.16 7.75
CA LYS A 493 30.28 19.50 8.36
C LYS A 493 31.33 19.72 9.44
N ARG A 494 31.91 18.64 9.99
CA ARG A 494 32.73 18.66 11.21
C ARG A 494 31.99 19.38 12.36
N PRO A 495 30.78 18.92 12.72
CA PRO A 495 29.89 19.67 13.58
C PRO A 495 30.43 19.77 15.01
N ALA A 496 30.20 20.90 15.67
CA ALA A 496 30.45 21.06 17.11
C ALA A 496 29.37 20.35 17.96
N LEU A 497 28.15 20.28 17.40
CA LEU A 497 26.98 19.61 17.98
C LEU A 497 26.47 18.55 17.01
N LEU A 498 26.50 17.28 17.41
CA LEU A 498 25.90 16.19 16.64
C LEU A 498 24.60 15.73 17.30
N VAL A 499 23.51 15.75 16.54
CA VAL A 499 22.19 15.34 16.98
C VAL A 499 21.81 14.04 16.28
N LEU A 500 21.49 13.02 17.07
CA LEU A 500 21.14 11.68 16.60
C LEU A 500 19.72 11.35 17.09
N ASP A 501 18.73 11.43 16.20
CA ASP A 501 17.35 11.05 16.51
C ASP A 501 17.11 9.59 16.13
N GLU A 502 17.15 8.67 17.10
CA GLU A 502 16.82 7.25 16.87
C GLU A 502 17.55 6.57 15.69
N ALA A 503 18.80 6.94 15.43
CA ALA A 503 19.52 6.56 14.21
C ALA A 503 19.70 5.04 13.96
N SER A 504 19.31 4.15 14.88
CA SER A 504 19.41 2.69 14.75
C SER A 504 18.07 1.94 14.87
N SER A 505 16.93 2.63 15.05
CA SER A 505 15.67 1.96 15.44
C SER A 505 15.00 1.15 14.33
N ALA A 506 15.20 1.52 13.06
CA ALA A 506 14.56 0.89 11.88
C ALA A 506 15.47 -0.08 11.09
N LEU A 507 16.60 -0.52 11.68
CA LEU A 507 17.64 -1.29 10.99
C LEU A 507 17.62 -2.78 11.37
N ASP A 508 18.04 -3.63 10.43
CA ASP A 508 18.39 -5.03 10.72
C ASP A 508 19.63 -5.10 11.63
N ALA A 509 19.86 -6.23 12.30
CA ALA A 509 20.89 -6.35 13.33
C ALA A 509 22.32 -6.12 12.81
N GLN A 510 22.60 -6.49 11.55
CA GLN A 510 23.91 -6.32 10.93
C GLN A 510 24.14 -4.84 10.56
N SER A 511 23.17 -4.22 9.89
CA SER A 511 23.19 -2.78 9.59
C SER A 511 23.26 -1.93 10.86
N GLU A 512 22.54 -2.33 11.90
CA GLU A 512 22.56 -1.69 13.21
C GLU A 512 23.94 -1.77 13.87
N ALA A 513 24.59 -2.94 13.85
CA ALA A 513 25.92 -3.09 14.43
C ALA A 513 26.92 -2.12 13.76
N GLN A 514 26.88 -2.02 12.44
CA GLN A 514 27.72 -1.12 11.65
C GLN A 514 27.45 0.36 11.94
N VAL A 515 26.16 0.74 12.10
CA VAL A 515 25.77 2.11 12.45
C VAL A 515 26.16 2.45 13.90
N ASN A 516 25.92 1.55 14.85
CA ASN A 516 26.28 1.73 16.25
C ASN A 516 27.81 1.77 16.45
N GLU A 517 28.58 1.09 15.62
CA GLU A 517 30.04 1.19 15.60
C GLU A 517 30.49 2.58 15.14
N ALA A 518 29.93 3.08 14.04
CA ALA A 518 30.20 4.45 13.57
C ALA A 518 29.84 5.49 14.64
N ILE A 519 28.65 5.38 15.25
CA ILE A 519 28.21 6.24 16.36
C ILE A 519 29.15 6.14 17.56
N ARG A 520 29.57 4.94 17.97
CA ARG A 520 30.53 4.76 19.08
C ARG A 520 31.88 5.41 18.80
N ARG A 521 32.41 5.28 17.58
CA ARG A 521 33.66 5.94 17.18
C ARG A 521 33.53 7.46 17.32
N ILE A 522 32.39 8.02 16.94
CA ILE A 522 32.12 9.46 17.07
C ILE A 522 31.96 9.87 18.54
N LEU A 523 31.20 9.11 19.34
CA LEU A 523 30.99 9.37 20.78
C LEU A 523 32.31 9.34 21.58
N ASN A 524 33.27 8.50 21.16
CA ASN A 524 34.56 8.38 21.81
C ASN A 524 35.54 9.51 21.44
N GLN A 525 35.25 10.31 20.41
CA GLN A 525 36.04 11.48 20.07
C GLN A 525 35.66 12.65 20.98
N SER A 526 36.52 12.99 21.94
CA SER A 526 36.27 13.99 23.01
C SER A 526 36.12 15.45 22.53
N GLN A 527 36.03 15.70 21.22
CA GLN A 527 35.94 17.04 20.64
C GLN A 527 34.50 17.44 20.25
N THR A 528 33.59 16.48 20.06
CA THR A 528 32.23 16.72 19.56
C THR A 528 31.20 16.56 20.68
N THR A 529 30.31 17.54 20.84
CA THR A 529 29.18 17.43 21.78
C THR A 529 28.06 16.64 21.11
N VAL A 530 27.51 15.62 21.76
CA VAL A 530 26.52 14.72 21.13
C VAL A 530 25.22 14.70 21.93
N ILE A 531 24.09 14.89 21.24
CA ILE A 531 22.75 14.72 21.79
C ILE A 531 22.11 13.53 21.08
N VAL A 532 21.72 12.50 21.84
CA VAL A 532 21.08 11.30 21.28
C VAL A 532 19.68 11.12 21.85
N ILE A 533 18.67 10.96 21.00
CA ILE A 533 17.38 10.42 21.43
C ILE A 533 17.51 8.91 21.37
N ALA A 534 17.49 8.28 22.54
CA ALA A 534 17.76 6.85 22.68
C ALA A 534 16.56 6.12 23.28
N HIS A 535 16.11 5.08 22.58
CA HIS A 535 15.13 4.11 23.06
C HIS A 535 15.76 2.77 23.47
N ARG A 536 17.04 2.56 23.18
CA ARG A 536 17.78 1.32 23.47
C ARG A 536 18.78 1.51 24.60
N LEU A 537 18.87 0.51 25.47
CA LEU A 537 19.72 0.54 26.66
C LEU A 537 21.23 0.65 26.33
N SER A 538 21.67 0.11 25.19
CA SER A 538 23.04 0.25 24.69
C SER A 538 23.41 1.71 24.42
N SER A 539 22.53 2.47 23.76
CA SER A 539 22.73 3.89 23.46
C SER A 539 22.65 4.76 24.71
N LEU A 540 21.78 4.41 25.67
CA LEU A 540 21.69 5.10 26.96
C LEU A 540 22.94 4.88 27.82
N ARG A 541 23.47 3.65 27.85
CA ARG A 541 24.67 3.32 28.62
C ARG A 541 25.94 3.99 28.09
N SER A 542 26.02 4.22 26.78
CA SER A 542 27.16 4.91 26.17
C SER A 542 27.13 6.43 26.34
N ALA A 543 26.03 7.00 26.84
CA ALA A 543 25.95 8.43 27.13
C ALA A 543 26.56 8.76 28.49
N GLN A 544 27.30 9.86 28.57
CA GLN A 544 27.89 10.34 29.82
C GLN A 544 26.84 10.90 30.78
N LYS A 545 25.78 11.51 30.24
CA LYS A 545 24.63 12.03 30.99
C LYS A 545 23.33 11.62 30.33
N ILE A 546 22.33 11.30 31.14
CA ILE A 546 20.98 10.95 30.69
C ILE A 546 20.01 11.99 31.26
N VAL A 547 19.07 12.44 30.43
CA VAL A 547 17.96 13.34 30.79
C VAL A 547 16.67 12.59 30.51
N CYS A 548 15.89 12.33 31.56
CA CYS A 548 14.61 11.65 31.47
C CYS A 548 13.47 12.66 31.38
N LEU A 549 12.64 12.53 30.35
CA LEU A 549 11.43 13.32 30.14
C LEU A 549 10.20 12.48 30.42
N GLU A 550 9.26 13.08 31.14
CA GLU A 550 7.95 12.50 31.44
C GLU A 550 6.94 13.65 31.43
N ASP A 551 5.81 13.50 30.71
CA ASP A 551 4.75 14.52 30.62
C ASP A 551 5.23 15.95 30.30
N GLY A 552 6.32 16.07 29.55
CA GLY A 552 6.89 17.35 29.13
C GLY A 552 7.75 18.05 30.17
N VAL A 553 8.12 17.40 31.28
CA VAL A 553 9.06 17.90 32.30
C VAL A 553 10.31 17.00 32.39
N VAL A 554 11.43 17.55 32.85
CA VAL A 554 12.62 16.73 33.20
C VAL A 554 12.35 16.07 34.55
N SER A 555 12.17 14.76 34.55
CA SER A 555 11.88 14.00 35.78
C SER A 555 13.15 13.63 36.55
N GLU A 556 14.19 13.20 35.84
CA GLU A 556 15.48 12.79 36.40
C GLU A 556 16.64 13.13 35.45
N SER A 557 17.83 13.39 36.00
CA SER A 557 19.05 13.55 35.19
C SER A 557 20.28 13.12 35.96
N GLY A 558 21.23 12.45 35.30
CA GLY A 558 22.46 11.95 35.92
C GLY A 558 23.21 10.99 35.01
N SER A 559 24.31 10.42 35.49
CA SER A 559 24.99 9.32 34.78
C SER A 559 24.15 8.04 34.81
N PHE A 560 24.42 7.10 33.89
CA PHE A 560 23.73 5.80 33.86
C PHE A 560 23.83 5.08 35.23
N GLU A 561 24.99 5.13 35.87
CA GLU A 561 25.23 4.48 37.16
C GLU A 561 24.47 5.16 38.31
N GLU A 562 24.44 6.49 38.34
CA GLU A 562 23.72 7.27 39.35
C GLU A 562 22.22 6.98 39.31
N LEU A 563 21.63 7.08 38.11
CA LEU A 563 20.19 6.89 37.91
C LEU A 563 19.74 5.44 38.16
N THR A 564 20.65 4.48 38.02
CA THR A 564 20.39 3.06 38.33
C THR A 564 20.46 2.77 39.84
N LYS A 565 21.34 3.49 40.58
CA LYS A 565 21.56 3.31 42.03
C LYS A 565 20.44 3.93 42.88
N SER A 566 19.79 5.00 42.42
CA SER A 566 18.61 5.59 43.07
C SER A 566 17.44 4.59 43.14
N GLY A 567 17.18 4.04 44.33
CA GLY A 567 16.06 3.12 44.57
C GLY A 567 14.72 3.80 44.31
N GLY A 568 13.94 3.27 43.35
CA GLY A 568 12.60 3.77 43.02
C GLY A 568 12.51 4.88 41.97
N GLY A 569 13.65 5.30 41.38
CA GLY A 569 13.68 6.34 40.35
C GLY A 569 12.91 6.01 39.06
N ARG A 570 12.38 7.04 38.39
CA ARG A 570 11.66 7.00 37.11
C ARG A 570 12.52 6.43 36.00
N PHE A 571 13.82 6.76 35.93
CA PHE A 571 14.74 6.13 34.98
C PHE A 571 14.82 4.62 35.20
N ARG A 572 14.89 4.18 36.45
CA ARG A 572 14.91 2.75 36.78
C ARG A 572 13.59 2.07 36.45
N ARG A 573 12.43 2.74 36.53
CA ARG A 573 11.15 2.18 36.04
C ARG A 573 11.11 2.08 34.53
N LEU A 574 11.57 3.10 33.80
CA LEU A 574 11.72 3.05 32.34
C LEU A 574 12.68 1.94 31.92
N MET A 575 13.80 1.78 32.64
CA MET A 575 14.74 0.68 32.44
C MET A 575 14.15 -0.66 32.87
N ALA A 576 13.38 -0.72 33.96
CA ALA A 576 12.71 -1.93 34.38
C ALA A 576 11.63 -2.32 33.37
N GLU A 577 10.89 -1.40 32.75
CA GLU A 577 9.97 -1.68 31.65
C GLU A 577 10.71 -2.17 30.39
N GLN A 578 11.91 -1.65 30.13
CA GLN A 578 12.81 -2.12 29.05
C GLN A 578 13.59 -3.41 29.38
N LEU A 579 13.74 -3.76 30.67
CA LEU A 579 14.46 -4.92 31.17
C LEU A 579 13.52 -6.06 31.61
N SER A 580 12.28 -5.76 31.96
CA SER A 580 11.19 -6.74 32.07
C SER A 580 10.65 -7.08 30.69
N SER A 581 10.86 -6.19 29.71
CA SER A 581 10.99 -6.58 28.31
C SER A 581 12.35 -7.25 27.97
N ALA A 582 13.13 -7.74 28.95
CA ALA A 582 14.40 -8.47 28.76
C ALA A 582 14.70 -9.58 29.79
N ALA A 583 13.85 -9.83 30.80
CA ALA A 583 14.08 -10.83 31.85
C ALA A 583 12.74 -11.34 32.38
N GLY A 584 12.42 -12.60 32.09
CA GLY A 584 11.18 -13.27 32.48
C GLY A 584 11.40 -14.17 33.70
N GLY A 585 10.44 -14.16 34.63
CA GLY A 585 10.32 -15.19 35.67
C GLY A 585 9.55 -14.77 36.92
N ALA A 586 8.23 -15.05 36.96
CA ALA A 586 7.48 -15.68 38.06
C ALA A 586 5.97 -15.54 37.83
N ALA A 587 5.23 -16.61 38.10
CA ALA A 587 3.82 -16.78 37.79
C ALA A 587 2.90 -16.14 38.83
N GLN A 588 2.23 -15.04 38.45
CA GLN A 588 0.94 -14.56 38.95
C GLN A 588 0.37 -13.65 37.87
N LEU A 589 -0.87 -13.91 37.44
CA LEU A 589 -1.68 -13.16 36.44
C LEU A 589 -0.90 -12.06 35.70
N GLN A 590 -0.09 -12.46 34.70
CA GLN A 590 0.78 -11.50 34.03
C GLN A 590 -0.06 -10.45 33.30
N PRO A 591 0.29 -9.14 33.44
CA PRO A 591 -0.34 -8.09 32.66
C PRO A 591 -0.23 -8.41 31.17
N ARG A 592 -1.34 -8.31 30.44
CA ARG A 592 -1.35 -8.50 28.98
C ARG A 592 -1.22 -7.13 28.31
N LYS A 593 -0.32 -7.02 27.33
CA LYS A 593 -0.19 -5.80 26.51
C LYS A 593 -1.09 -5.93 25.29
N GLN A 594 -1.84 -4.86 25.01
CA GLN A 594 -2.66 -4.77 23.81
C GLN A 594 -1.89 -4.08 22.69
N PHE A 595 -1.87 -4.70 21.51
CA PHE A 595 -1.24 -4.15 20.32
C PHE A 595 -2.25 -4.10 19.19
N GLN A 596 -2.17 -3.06 18.36
CA GLN A 596 -3.00 -2.97 17.15
C GLN A 596 -2.17 -3.44 15.95
N ALA A 597 -2.69 -4.45 15.24
CA ALA A 597 -2.13 -4.92 13.97
C ALA A 597 -3.26 -5.45 13.08
N PHE A 598 -3.23 -5.15 11.77
CA PHE A 598 -4.25 -5.52 10.78
C PHE A 598 -5.69 -5.13 11.17
N ASN A 599 -5.89 -3.96 11.81
CA ASN A 599 -7.17 -3.55 12.42
C ASN A 599 -7.71 -4.55 13.47
N THR A 600 -6.81 -5.28 14.13
CA THR A 600 -7.14 -6.23 15.18
C THR A 600 -6.29 -5.99 16.43
N THR A 601 -6.92 -6.08 17.59
CA THR A 601 -6.22 -5.99 18.87
C THR A 601 -5.61 -7.33 19.23
N TYR A 602 -4.30 -7.42 19.41
CA TYR A 602 -3.58 -8.56 19.98
C TYR A 602 -3.45 -8.37 21.49
N SER A 603 -3.79 -9.39 22.28
CA SER A 603 -3.64 -9.40 23.75
C SER A 603 -2.61 -10.47 24.13
N VAL A 604 -1.34 -10.11 24.06
CA VAL A 604 -0.21 -11.02 24.32
C VAL A 604 0.34 -10.80 25.74
N GLN A 605 0.98 -11.82 26.31
CA GLN A 605 1.54 -11.75 27.66
C GLN A 605 2.67 -10.70 27.73
N GLU A 606 2.86 -10.07 28.89
CA GLU A 606 4.08 -9.29 29.15
C GLU A 606 5.31 -10.17 28.93
N GLY A 607 6.31 -9.64 28.21
CA GLY A 607 7.44 -10.41 27.73
C GLY A 607 7.39 -10.75 26.23
N TYR A 608 6.36 -10.30 25.51
CA TYR A 608 6.35 -10.34 24.05
C TYR A 608 6.12 -8.95 23.46
N SER A 609 7.05 -8.49 22.64
CA SER A 609 6.93 -7.24 21.87
C SER A 609 6.59 -7.53 20.41
N LEU A 610 5.62 -6.82 19.84
CA LEU A 610 5.22 -6.93 18.44
C LEU A 610 5.88 -5.83 17.60
N HIS A 611 6.41 -6.21 16.44
CA HIS A 611 7.28 -5.33 15.65
C HIS A 611 6.81 -5.09 14.21
N LYS A 612 6.29 -6.12 13.53
CA LYS A 612 5.98 -6.04 12.09
C LYS A 612 4.80 -6.93 11.74
N GLU A 613 3.91 -6.43 10.91
CA GLU A 613 2.86 -7.22 10.25
C GLU A 613 3.48 -8.12 9.17
N LEU A 614 3.32 -9.45 9.29
CA LEU A 614 3.89 -10.42 8.34
C LEU A 614 2.89 -10.84 7.28
N GLY A 615 1.65 -11.11 7.66
CA GLY A 615 0.61 -11.50 6.71
C GLY A 615 -0.76 -11.73 7.36
N GLN A 616 -1.79 -11.77 6.53
CA GLN A 616 -3.16 -12.06 6.95
C GLN A 616 -3.75 -13.15 6.04
N GLY A 617 -4.13 -14.29 6.64
CA GLY A 617 -4.72 -15.44 5.95
C GLY A 617 -6.16 -15.73 6.39
N ALA A 618 -6.73 -16.84 5.89
CA ALA A 618 -8.11 -17.24 6.16
C ALA A 618 -8.40 -17.55 7.66
N TYR A 619 -7.37 -17.93 8.42
CA TYR A 619 -7.51 -18.35 9.83
C TYR A 619 -6.91 -17.40 10.85
N GLY A 620 -6.14 -16.40 10.42
CA GLY A 620 -5.48 -15.51 11.37
C GLY A 620 -4.60 -14.43 10.74
N CYS A 621 -4.23 -13.47 11.57
CA CYS A 621 -3.22 -12.46 11.28
C CYS A 621 -1.90 -12.90 11.94
N VAL A 622 -0.78 -12.71 11.25
CA VAL A 622 0.55 -13.10 11.71
C VAL A 622 1.42 -11.85 11.81
N VAL A 623 2.07 -11.71 12.95
CA VAL A 623 2.85 -10.53 13.31
C VAL A 623 4.18 -11.00 13.87
N ALA A 624 5.28 -10.44 13.37
CA ALA A 624 6.60 -10.67 13.92
C ALA A 624 6.65 -10.04 15.30
N GLY A 625 7.10 -10.83 16.26
CA GLY A 625 7.38 -10.40 17.60
C GLY A 625 8.76 -10.84 18.07
N ARG A 626 9.06 -10.47 19.30
CA ARG A 626 10.24 -10.89 20.02
C ARG A 626 9.82 -11.30 21.41
N HIS A 627 10.35 -12.43 21.87
CA HIS A 627 10.30 -12.76 23.29
C HIS A 627 11.38 -11.91 23.96
N ASP A 628 10.90 -10.97 24.74
CA ASP A 628 11.65 -9.97 25.46
C ASP A 628 12.80 -10.61 26.25
N ALA A 629 12.50 -11.62 27.07
CA ALA A 629 13.47 -12.22 27.99
C ALA A 629 14.63 -12.98 27.31
N SER A 630 14.35 -13.67 26.22
CA SER A 630 15.38 -14.45 25.50
C SER A 630 15.97 -13.69 24.31
N GLY A 631 15.37 -12.56 23.92
CA GLY A 631 15.67 -11.86 22.68
C GLY A 631 15.29 -12.63 21.41
N THR A 632 14.68 -13.82 21.54
CA THR A 632 14.30 -14.70 20.43
C THR A 632 13.25 -14.03 19.56
N LYS A 633 13.49 -13.96 18.26
CA LYS A 633 12.50 -13.49 17.30
C LYS A 633 11.51 -14.62 17.00
N LEU A 634 10.24 -14.30 16.86
CA LEU A 634 9.18 -15.27 16.64
C LEU A 634 8.02 -14.66 15.84
N ALA A 635 7.18 -15.48 15.24
CA ALA A 635 5.93 -15.08 14.62
C ALA A 635 4.77 -15.37 15.59
N ILE A 636 3.89 -14.39 15.83
CA ILE A 636 2.69 -14.59 16.64
C ILE A 636 1.49 -14.67 15.70
N LYS A 637 0.94 -15.87 15.54
CA LYS A 637 -0.25 -16.13 14.74
C LYS A 637 -1.47 -16.09 15.65
N LYS A 638 -2.42 -15.21 15.32
CA LYS A 638 -3.69 -15.07 16.04
C LYS A 638 -4.81 -15.78 15.28
N LEU A 639 -5.20 -16.96 15.75
CA LEU A 639 -6.33 -17.73 15.24
C LEU A 639 -7.65 -17.18 15.82
N ARG A 640 -8.69 -17.01 15.01
CA ARG A 640 -10.01 -16.52 15.46
C ARG A 640 -11.10 -17.56 15.23
N ALA A 641 -11.74 -18.01 16.30
CA ALA A 641 -12.75 -19.06 16.26
C ALA A 641 -14.16 -18.58 15.83
N GLN A 642 -14.52 -17.29 15.98
CA GLN A 642 -15.96 -16.91 15.95
C GLN A 642 -16.43 -15.72 15.09
N LYS A 643 -15.59 -15.03 14.30
CA LYS A 643 -16.02 -13.75 13.67
C LYS A 643 -16.13 -13.75 12.14
N TRP A 644 -17.10 -14.49 11.61
CA TRP A 644 -17.71 -14.21 10.29
C TRP A 644 -19.24 -14.08 10.31
N ALA A 645 -19.92 -14.30 11.44
CA ALA A 645 -21.38 -14.10 11.56
C ALA A 645 -21.81 -12.62 11.65
N LYS A 646 -20.90 -11.67 11.92
CA LYS A 646 -21.23 -10.23 12.06
C LYS A 646 -21.08 -9.38 10.79
N ARG A 647 -20.69 -9.96 9.65
CA ARG A 647 -20.64 -9.25 8.34
C ARG A 647 -21.79 -9.61 7.39
N ILE A 648 -22.74 -10.42 7.83
CA ILE A 648 -24.02 -10.63 7.16
C ILE A 648 -25.12 -10.26 8.14
N HIS A 649 -25.41 -8.96 8.22
CA HIS A 649 -26.72 -8.45 8.60
C HIS A 649 -27.06 -7.31 7.63
N ALA A 650 -27.26 -7.70 6.38
CA ALA A 650 -28.23 -7.10 5.50
C ALA A 650 -28.71 -8.23 4.56
N TYR A 651 -29.91 -8.73 4.86
CA TYR A 651 -30.70 -9.73 4.14
C TYR A 651 -30.40 -11.24 4.37
N LYS A 652 -31.35 -11.85 5.10
CA LYS A 652 -31.81 -13.25 5.09
C LYS A 652 -30.97 -14.38 5.76
N ALA A 653 -31.65 -15.00 6.74
CA ALA A 653 -31.71 -16.44 7.04
C ALA A 653 -30.52 -17.11 7.79
N HIS A 654 -30.56 -16.94 9.11
CA HIS A 654 -30.54 -17.93 10.22
C HIS A 654 -30.26 -19.45 10.05
N THR A 655 -29.78 -20.01 8.93
CA THR A 655 -29.67 -21.49 8.79
C THR A 655 -28.28 -22.02 8.41
N LEU A 656 -27.24 -21.18 8.36
CA LEU A 656 -25.87 -21.59 7.95
C LEU A 656 -24.75 -21.28 8.97
N THR A 657 -25.09 -20.97 10.23
CA THR A 657 -24.10 -20.42 11.19
C THR A 657 -23.40 -21.45 12.09
N GLN A 658 -23.95 -22.64 12.31
CA GLN A 658 -23.36 -23.64 13.23
C GLN A 658 -22.34 -24.55 12.52
N THR A 659 -22.67 -25.08 11.34
CA THR A 659 -21.82 -26.00 10.57
C THR A 659 -20.48 -25.36 10.15
N HIS A 660 -20.51 -24.10 9.73
CA HIS A 660 -19.29 -23.35 9.37
C HIS A 660 -18.37 -23.09 10.58
N GLN A 661 -18.92 -22.89 11.77
CA GLN A 661 -18.13 -22.68 13.00
C GLN A 661 -17.43 -23.97 13.45
N THR A 662 -18.11 -25.11 13.36
CA THR A 662 -17.54 -26.43 13.63
C THR A 662 -16.37 -26.73 12.68
N ILE A 663 -16.54 -26.48 11.38
CA ILE A 663 -15.47 -26.71 10.39
C ILE A 663 -14.23 -25.87 10.71
N LEU A 664 -14.37 -24.57 11.00
CA LEU A 664 -13.23 -23.68 11.31
C LEU A 664 -12.53 -24.06 12.62
N THR A 665 -13.30 -24.46 13.63
CA THR A 665 -12.76 -24.90 14.93
C THR A 665 -11.96 -26.19 14.79
N LYS A 666 -12.46 -27.16 14.00
CA LYS A 666 -11.71 -28.39 13.66
C LYS A 666 -10.41 -28.09 12.91
N ARG A 667 -10.40 -27.11 12.00
CA ARG A 667 -9.17 -26.69 11.30
C ARG A 667 -8.13 -26.12 12.27
N ALA A 668 -8.55 -25.28 13.22
CA ALA A 668 -7.66 -24.72 14.24
C ALA A 668 -7.11 -25.79 15.20
N LEU A 669 -7.96 -26.69 15.69
CA LEU A 669 -7.54 -27.81 16.55
C LEU A 669 -6.56 -28.74 15.83
N ARG A 670 -6.81 -29.05 14.56
CA ARG A 670 -5.92 -29.86 13.72
C ARG A 670 -4.56 -29.20 13.53
N GLU A 671 -4.56 -27.90 13.22
CA GLU A 671 -3.32 -27.15 13.05
C GLU A 671 -2.47 -27.17 14.33
N ILE A 672 -3.09 -26.94 15.49
CA ILE A 672 -2.40 -26.95 16.78
C ILE A 672 -1.80 -28.32 17.08
N LYS A 673 -2.58 -29.40 16.94
CA LYS A 673 -2.12 -30.76 17.25
C LYS A 673 -1.00 -31.23 16.31
N LEU A 674 -1.10 -30.94 15.01
CA LEU A 674 -0.07 -31.31 14.05
C LEU A 674 1.23 -30.50 14.23
N LEU A 675 1.13 -29.22 14.63
CA LEU A 675 2.31 -28.42 14.93
C LEU A 675 3.04 -28.88 16.21
N ASP A 676 2.33 -29.36 17.24
CA ASP A 676 2.99 -30.01 18.39
C ASP A 676 3.62 -31.34 17.97
N HIS A 677 2.92 -32.17 17.20
CA HIS A 677 3.42 -33.48 16.75
C HIS A 677 4.69 -33.37 15.90
N PHE A 678 4.77 -32.39 15.00
CA PHE A 678 5.89 -32.23 14.05
C PHE A 678 6.98 -31.25 14.50
N ARG A 679 6.93 -30.74 15.73
CA ARG A 679 7.76 -29.64 16.25
C ARG A 679 9.28 -29.80 16.06
N ALA A 680 9.78 -31.05 16.02
CA ALA A 680 11.21 -31.36 15.94
C ALA A 680 11.79 -31.37 14.52
N HIS A 681 10.96 -31.27 13.47
CA HIS A 681 11.44 -31.38 12.10
C HIS A 681 11.92 -30.03 11.54
N LYS A 682 13.11 -30.00 10.97
CA LYS A 682 13.75 -28.75 10.50
C LYS A 682 12.98 -28.00 9.40
N ASN A 683 12.29 -28.72 8.51
CA ASN A 683 11.50 -28.16 7.39
C ASN A 683 10.01 -27.98 7.71
N ILE A 684 9.62 -28.04 8.98
CA ILE A 684 8.26 -27.74 9.43
C ILE A 684 8.36 -26.58 10.43
N THR A 685 7.40 -25.66 10.39
CA THR A 685 7.42 -24.47 11.26
C THR A 685 7.38 -24.91 12.72
N CYS A 686 8.36 -24.49 13.51
CA CYS A 686 8.44 -24.86 14.92
C CYS A 686 7.48 -24.01 15.76
N LEU A 687 6.69 -24.67 16.61
CA LEU A 687 5.83 -24.01 17.60
C LEU A 687 6.61 -23.84 18.91
N TYR A 688 6.83 -22.61 19.34
CA TYR A 688 7.51 -22.28 20.59
C TYR A 688 6.57 -22.28 21.79
N ASP A 689 5.38 -21.70 21.66
CA ASP A 689 4.41 -21.57 22.75
C ASP A 689 2.97 -21.41 22.22
N MET A 690 1.97 -21.56 23.10
CA MET A 690 0.56 -21.32 22.80
C MET A 690 -0.13 -20.57 23.94
N ASP A 691 -1.15 -19.77 23.62
CA ASP A 691 -1.88 -19.00 24.63
C ASP A 691 -3.36 -18.79 24.29
N ILE A 692 -4.17 -18.79 25.34
CA ILE A 692 -5.59 -18.43 25.32
C ILE A 692 -5.78 -17.32 26.35
N VAL A 693 -6.45 -16.24 25.96
CA VAL A 693 -6.63 -15.06 26.82
C VAL A 693 -7.50 -15.39 28.03
N ASP A 694 -8.65 -16.03 27.77
CA ASP A 694 -9.64 -16.42 28.77
C ASP A 694 -10.15 -17.82 28.45
N TYR A 695 -9.74 -18.81 29.25
CA TYR A 695 -10.13 -20.21 29.05
C TYR A 695 -11.63 -20.46 29.19
N SER A 696 -12.37 -19.59 29.90
CA SER A 696 -13.82 -19.74 30.10
C SER A 696 -14.63 -19.23 28.90
N ASN A 697 -14.09 -18.25 28.15
CA ASN A 697 -14.79 -17.59 27.06
C ASN A 697 -13.82 -17.02 26.01
N PHE A 698 -13.09 -17.90 25.32
CA PHE A 698 -12.18 -17.48 24.25
C PHE A 698 -12.83 -17.55 22.87
N ASN A 699 -12.47 -16.57 22.04
CA ASN A 699 -12.76 -16.52 20.61
C ASN A 699 -11.49 -16.47 19.76
N GLU A 700 -10.34 -16.60 20.40
CA GLU A 700 -9.04 -16.46 19.77
C GLU A 700 -7.96 -17.26 20.52
N ILE A 701 -7.01 -17.77 19.74
CA ILE A 701 -5.87 -18.56 20.20
C ILE A 701 -4.62 -17.95 19.59
N TYR A 702 -3.55 -17.87 20.37
CA TYR A 702 -2.26 -17.35 19.95
C TYR A 702 -1.26 -18.48 19.82
N LEU A 703 -0.66 -18.63 18.64
CA LEU A 703 0.45 -19.54 18.38
C LEU A 703 1.74 -18.71 18.24
N TYR A 704 2.76 -19.07 18.99
CA TYR A 704 4.07 -18.43 18.96
C TYR A 704 5.00 -19.35 18.19
N GLU A 705 5.29 -19.02 16.95
CA GLU A 705 5.96 -19.85 15.95
C GLU A 705 7.34 -19.28 15.59
N GLU A 706 8.16 -20.07 14.92
CA GLU A 706 9.42 -19.64 14.34
C GLU A 706 9.24 -18.48 13.35
N LEU A 707 10.07 -17.45 13.45
CA LEU A 707 9.99 -16.30 12.56
C LEU A 707 10.69 -16.59 11.23
N MET A 708 9.90 -16.60 10.16
CA MET A 708 10.39 -16.63 8.79
C MET A 708 10.15 -15.28 8.10
N GLU A 709 11.05 -14.86 7.21
CA GLU A 709 11.09 -13.49 6.70
C GLU A 709 10.07 -13.22 5.59
N ALA A 710 9.79 -14.24 4.77
CA ALA A 710 8.86 -14.18 3.66
C ALA A 710 8.23 -15.55 3.41
N ASP A 711 7.14 -15.57 2.65
CA ASP A 711 6.67 -16.79 1.99
C ASP A 711 7.25 -16.89 0.58
N LEU A 712 7.28 -18.10 0.02
CA LEU A 712 7.83 -18.36 -1.31
C LEU A 712 7.05 -17.61 -2.39
N HIS A 713 5.76 -17.32 -2.17
CA HIS A 713 4.92 -16.52 -3.08
C HIS A 713 5.40 -15.06 -3.22
N ALA A 714 5.84 -14.46 -2.12
CA ALA A 714 6.43 -13.13 -2.08
C ALA A 714 7.79 -13.13 -2.79
N ILE A 715 8.61 -14.18 -2.59
CA ILE A 715 9.91 -14.32 -3.25
C ILE A 715 9.75 -14.41 -4.77
N ILE A 716 8.89 -15.32 -5.26
CA ILE A 716 8.66 -15.51 -6.71
C ILE A 716 8.20 -14.22 -7.39
N ARG A 717 7.29 -13.46 -6.75
CA ARG A 717 6.75 -12.21 -7.32
C ARG A 717 7.63 -10.99 -7.16
N SER A 718 8.61 -11.04 -6.25
CA SER A 718 9.55 -9.93 -6.06
C SER A 718 10.44 -9.69 -7.29
N GLY A 719 10.57 -10.69 -8.18
CA GLY A 719 11.46 -10.64 -9.33
C GLY A 719 12.94 -10.74 -8.95
N GLN A 720 13.25 -11.10 -7.70
CA GLN A 720 14.62 -11.39 -7.27
C GLN A 720 15.22 -12.49 -8.15
N ALA A 721 16.46 -12.30 -8.60
CA ALA A 721 17.14 -13.27 -9.45
C ALA A 721 17.43 -14.55 -8.64
N LEU A 722 16.63 -15.59 -8.86
CA LEU A 722 16.85 -16.92 -8.30
C LEU A 722 17.64 -17.77 -9.29
N THR A 723 18.64 -18.50 -8.80
CA THR A 723 19.41 -19.46 -9.58
C THR A 723 18.72 -20.83 -9.55
N ASP A 724 19.12 -21.72 -10.46
CA ASP A 724 18.64 -23.12 -10.46
C ASP A 724 18.94 -23.84 -9.14
N GLN A 725 20.05 -23.49 -8.46
CA GLN A 725 20.39 -24.00 -7.14
C GLN A 725 19.37 -23.60 -6.07
N HIS A 726 18.83 -22.39 -6.12
CA HIS A 726 17.76 -21.98 -5.20
C HIS A 726 16.49 -22.81 -5.45
N TYR A 727 16.13 -23.09 -6.71
CA TYR A 727 14.98 -23.94 -7.05
C TYR A 727 15.16 -25.36 -6.51
N GLN A 728 16.35 -25.95 -6.73
CA GLN A 728 16.70 -27.27 -6.22
C GLN A 728 16.58 -27.32 -4.68
N SER A 729 17.14 -26.32 -3.99
CA SER A 729 17.10 -26.26 -2.53
C SER A 729 15.66 -26.15 -1.98
N PHE A 730 14.82 -25.27 -2.53
CA PHE A 730 13.44 -25.14 -2.08
C PHE A 730 12.60 -26.39 -2.34
N VAL A 731 12.76 -27.03 -3.51
CA VAL A 731 12.06 -28.28 -3.82
C VAL A 731 12.54 -29.41 -2.92
N TYR A 732 13.85 -29.55 -2.74
CA TYR A 732 14.44 -30.58 -1.86
C TYR A 732 13.92 -30.47 -0.43
N GLN A 733 14.02 -29.28 0.18
CA GLN A 733 13.55 -29.03 1.55
C GLN A 733 12.03 -29.26 1.72
N THR A 734 11.24 -28.92 0.70
CA THR A 734 9.79 -29.21 0.70
C THR A 734 9.53 -30.71 0.69
N LEU A 735 10.26 -31.47 -0.12
CA LEU A 735 10.14 -32.93 -0.17
C LEU A 735 10.63 -33.62 1.11
N CYS A 736 11.68 -33.12 1.76
CA CYS A 736 12.12 -33.62 3.07
C CYS A 736 11.02 -33.45 4.13
N GLY A 737 10.41 -32.26 4.21
CA GLY A 737 9.26 -32.02 5.08
C GLY A 737 8.06 -32.93 4.77
N LEU A 738 7.75 -33.13 3.48
CA LEU A 738 6.67 -34.02 3.07
C LEU A 738 6.91 -35.48 3.41
N LYS A 739 8.14 -36.00 3.23
CA LYS A 739 8.50 -37.37 3.63
C LYS A 739 8.18 -37.60 5.11
N TYR A 740 8.55 -36.64 5.97
CA TYR A 740 8.26 -36.70 7.40
C TYR A 740 6.75 -36.69 7.68
N ILE A 741 6.00 -35.78 7.06
CA ILE A 741 4.53 -35.69 7.21
C ILE A 741 3.83 -36.97 6.73
N HIS A 742 4.20 -37.47 5.55
CA HIS A 742 3.62 -38.67 4.93
C HIS A 742 3.90 -39.93 5.74
N SER A 743 5.08 -40.05 6.37
CA SER A 743 5.41 -41.18 7.24
C SER A 743 4.60 -41.24 8.53
N ALA A 744 3.94 -40.13 8.92
CA ALA A 744 3.02 -40.08 10.05
C ALA A 744 1.55 -40.35 9.66
N ASP A 745 1.28 -40.85 8.45
CA ASP A 745 -0.06 -41.05 7.87
C ASP A 745 -0.86 -39.74 7.68
N VAL A 746 -0.16 -38.61 7.49
CA VAL A 746 -0.77 -37.28 7.26
C VAL A 746 -0.53 -36.81 5.82
N ILE A 747 -1.53 -36.15 5.23
CA ILE A 747 -1.42 -35.46 3.93
C ILE A 747 -1.70 -33.96 4.15
N HIS A 748 -0.90 -33.07 3.54
CA HIS A 748 -1.00 -31.62 3.76
C HIS A 748 -2.20 -30.98 3.03
N ARG A 749 -2.44 -31.35 1.77
CA ARG A 749 -3.60 -30.98 0.92
C ARG A 749 -3.72 -29.52 0.48
N ASP A 750 -3.09 -28.57 1.16
CA ASP A 750 -3.08 -27.13 0.78
C ASP A 750 -1.65 -26.59 0.59
N LEU A 751 -0.79 -27.36 -0.08
CA LEU A 751 0.54 -26.87 -0.44
C LEU A 751 0.46 -25.84 -1.58
N LYS A 752 1.07 -24.69 -1.35
CA LYS A 752 1.19 -23.56 -2.30
C LYS A 752 2.36 -22.67 -1.86
N PRO A 753 2.89 -21.80 -2.72
CA PRO A 753 4.01 -20.93 -2.35
C PRO A 753 3.75 -20.06 -1.11
N GLY A 754 2.49 -19.70 -0.82
CA GLY A 754 2.12 -18.95 0.39
C GLY A 754 2.19 -19.73 1.70
N ASN A 755 2.26 -21.07 1.64
CA ASN A 755 2.36 -21.97 2.80
C ASN A 755 3.78 -22.55 2.95
N LEU A 756 4.74 -22.02 2.19
CA LEU A 756 6.15 -22.35 2.28
C LEU A 756 6.90 -21.09 2.71
N LEU A 757 7.37 -21.08 3.95
CA LEU A 757 8.05 -19.95 4.56
C LEU A 757 9.55 -20.06 4.32
N VAL A 758 10.21 -18.93 4.03
CA VAL A 758 11.63 -18.87 3.67
C VAL A 758 12.32 -17.71 4.40
N ASN A 759 13.57 -17.91 4.81
CA ASN A 759 14.43 -16.89 5.42
C ASN A 759 15.62 -16.51 4.51
N ALA A 760 16.42 -15.53 4.93
CA ALA A 760 17.60 -15.06 4.19
C ALA A 760 18.62 -16.17 3.88
N ASP A 761 18.71 -17.20 4.72
CA ASP A 761 19.60 -18.34 4.56
C ASP A 761 19.05 -19.40 3.59
N CYS A 762 17.92 -19.12 2.92
CA CYS A 762 17.20 -20.02 2.03
C CYS A 762 16.72 -21.31 2.72
N GLU A 763 16.57 -21.30 4.05
CA GLU A 763 15.90 -22.38 4.77
C GLU A 763 14.39 -22.27 4.53
N LEU A 764 13.76 -23.42 4.26
CA LEU A 764 12.35 -23.51 3.95
C LEU A 764 11.61 -24.32 5.01
N LYS A 765 10.43 -23.81 5.42
CA LYS A 765 9.53 -24.45 6.38
C LYS A 765 8.10 -24.51 5.87
N ILE A 766 7.47 -25.66 6.03
CA ILE A 766 6.05 -25.90 5.73
C ILE A 766 5.20 -25.37 6.89
N CYS A 767 4.08 -24.69 6.58
CA CYS A 767 3.12 -24.18 7.54
C CYS A 767 1.65 -24.36 7.07
N ASP A 768 0.69 -24.06 7.95
CA ASP A 768 -0.76 -24.13 7.71
C ASP A 768 -1.32 -25.55 7.48
N PHE A 769 -1.38 -26.31 8.57
CA PHE A 769 -1.93 -27.67 8.60
C PHE A 769 -3.45 -27.71 8.77
N GLY A 770 -4.14 -26.57 8.67
CA GLY A 770 -5.58 -26.48 8.93
C GLY A 770 -6.41 -27.37 7.99
N LEU A 771 -5.92 -27.69 6.79
CA LEU A 771 -6.58 -28.55 5.81
C LEU A 771 -6.02 -29.96 5.70
N ALA A 772 -4.99 -30.28 6.50
CA ALA A 772 -4.37 -31.59 6.50
C ALA A 772 -5.38 -32.69 6.85
N ARG A 773 -5.12 -33.93 6.44
CA ARG A 773 -5.99 -35.08 6.73
C ARG A 773 -5.18 -36.34 6.95
N GLY A 774 -5.73 -37.24 7.75
CA GLY A 774 -5.24 -38.60 7.88
C GLY A 774 -5.58 -39.39 6.62
N TYR A 775 -4.67 -40.28 6.26
CA TYR A 775 -4.87 -41.27 5.21
C TYR A 775 -4.35 -42.61 5.72
N GLN A 776 -5.03 -43.70 5.38
CA GLN A 776 -4.65 -45.02 5.83
C GLN A 776 -4.01 -45.81 4.67
N SER A 777 -2.75 -46.20 4.88
CA SER A 777 -1.93 -46.92 3.91
C SER A 777 -2.20 -48.43 3.85
N ASP A 778 -2.89 -48.99 4.84
CA ASP A 778 -3.11 -50.43 4.99
C ASP A 778 -4.54 -50.88 4.56
N PRO A 779 -4.71 -51.64 3.46
CA PRO A 779 -6.01 -52.08 2.96
C PRO A 779 -6.80 -52.97 3.94
N LEU A 780 -6.13 -53.70 4.84
CA LEU A 780 -6.77 -54.64 5.77
C LEU A 780 -7.48 -53.93 6.93
N ARG A 781 -7.08 -52.71 7.28
CA ARG A 781 -7.69 -51.91 8.36
C ARG A 781 -8.73 -50.90 7.87
N ALA A 782 -8.79 -50.63 6.56
CA ALA A 782 -9.77 -49.73 5.95
C ALA A 782 -11.23 -50.20 6.11
N GLY A 783 -11.47 -51.49 6.38
CA GLY A 783 -12.82 -52.07 6.50
C GLY A 783 -13.50 -51.92 7.86
N LEU A 784 -12.80 -51.50 8.93
CA LEU A 784 -13.31 -51.55 10.31
C LEU A 784 -13.70 -50.18 10.91
N ALA A 785 -13.32 -49.07 10.28
CA ALA A 785 -13.66 -47.72 10.75
C ALA A 785 -14.56 -47.02 9.72
N GLY A 786 -15.86 -46.91 10.01
CA GLY A 786 -16.85 -46.18 9.20
C GLY A 786 -16.64 -44.66 9.14
N SER A 787 -15.41 -44.16 9.19
CA SER A 787 -15.10 -42.73 9.13
C SER A 787 -14.82 -42.26 7.71
N ALA A 788 -15.81 -42.42 6.82
CA ALA A 788 -15.94 -41.57 5.64
C ALA A 788 -16.52 -40.20 6.08
N GLY A 789 -15.83 -39.50 6.98
CA GLY A 789 -16.21 -38.16 7.38
C GLY A 789 -16.16 -37.24 6.17
N PHE A 790 -17.33 -36.73 5.76
CA PHE A 790 -17.56 -35.82 4.63
C PHE A 790 -16.31 -35.00 4.26
N MET A 791 -15.59 -35.48 3.24
CA MET A 791 -14.35 -34.88 2.77
C MET A 791 -14.69 -33.63 1.95
N THR A 792 -14.98 -32.51 2.62
CA THR A 792 -15.43 -31.28 1.97
C THR A 792 -14.47 -30.80 0.87
N GLU A 793 -15.04 -30.38 -0.25
CA GLU A 793 -14.35 -29.98 -1.49
C GLU A 793 -13.71 -28.56 -1.42
N TYR A 794 -13.97 -27.81 -0.33
CA TYR A 794 -13.73 -26.37 -0.23
C TYR A 794 -12.32 -26.00 0.30
N VAL A 795 -11.50 -25.34 -0.53
CA VAL A 795 -10.16 -24.80 -0.22
C VAL A 795 -9.95 -23.44 -0.90
N ALA A 796 -9.24 -22.51 -0.24
CA ALA A 796 -9.18 -21.08 -0.58
C ALA A 796 -8.43 -20.73 -1.90
N THR A 797 -7.58 -21.60 -2.45
CA THR A 797 -6.89 -21.36 -3.73
C THR A 797 -6.84 -22.67 -4.53
N ARG A 798 -7.30 -22.65 -5.79
CA ARG A 798 -7.48 -23.87 -6.60
C ARG A 798 -6.34 -24.20 -7.56
N TRP A 799 -5.38 -23.29 -7.72
CA TRP A 799 -4.35 -23.35 -8.77
C TRP A 799 -3.32 -24.48 -8.62
N TYR A 800 -3.08 -24.93 -7.38
CA TYR A 800 -2.11 -25.99 -7.06
C TYR A 800 -2.80 -27.33 -6.79
N ARG A 801 -4.12 -27.41 -6.93
CA ARG A 801 -4.87 -28.63 -6.61
C ARG A 801 -4.64 -29.69 -7.67
N ALA A 802 -4.46 -30.92 -7.22
CA ALA A 802 -4.33 -32.08 -8.08
C ALA A 802 -5.66 -32.38 -8.82
N PRO A 803 -5.61 -32.86 -10.08
CA PRO A 803 -6.80 -33.18 -10.86
C PRO A 803 -7.71 -34.15 -10.13
N GLU A 804 -7.09 -35.10 -9.44
CA GLU A 804 -7.82 -36.13 -8.74
C GLU A 804 -8.75 -35.48 -7.71
N ILE A 805 -8.33 -34.50 -6.87
CA ILE A 805 -9.17 -33.80 -5.87
C ILE A 805 -10.47 -33.24 -6.49
N MET A 806 -10.43 -32.81 -7.75
CA MET A 806 -11.55 -32.19 -8.46
C MET A 806 -12.47 -33.23 -9.11
N LEU A 807 -11.95 -34.41 -9.37
CA LEU A 807 -12.60 -35.49 -10.12
C LEU A 807 -13.20 -36.57 -9.22
N SER A 808 -13.15 -36.41 -7.89
CA SER A 808 -13.66 -37.38 -6.91
C SER A 808 -13.15 -38.82 -7.15
N PHE A 809 -11.83 -39.02 -7.35
CA PHE A 809 -11.29 -40.40 -7.25
C PHE A 809 -11.57 -40.87 -5.83
N ALA A 810 -12.16 -42.05 -5.69
CA ALA A 810 -12.75 -42.50 -4.42
C ALA A 810 -11.77 -42.52 -3.23
N ASN A 811 -10.46 -42.54 -3.47
CA ASN A 811 -9.41 -42.50 -2.46
C ASN A 811 -8.16 -41.78 -3.00
N TYR A 812 -7.82 -40.59 -2.49
CA TYR A 812 -6.54 -39.93 -2.82
C TYR A 812 -5.48 -40.23 -1.77
N SER A 813 -4.23 -40.23 -2.19
CA SER A 813 -3.06 -40.50 -1.36
C SER A 813 -2.15 -39.27 -1.24
N THR A 814 -0.98 -39.46 -0.64
CA THR A 814 0.14 -38.51 -0.56
C THR A 814 0.55 -37.90 -1.92
N SER A 815 0.17 -38.53 -3.03
CA SER A 815 0.40 -38.05 -4.41
C SER A 815 -0.17 -36.66 -4.71
N ILE A 816 -1.19 -36.19 -3.98
CA ILE A 816 -1.76 -34.84 -4.16
C ILE A 816 -0.78 -33.73 -3.75
N ASP A 817 0.05 -33.99 -2.75
CA ASP A 817 1.06 -33.03 -2.28
C ASP A 817 2.19 -32.93 -3.30
N ILE A 818 2.57 -34.06 -3.92
CA ILE A 818 3.58 -34.09 -4.99
C ILE A 818 3.14 -33.29 -6.22
N TRP A 819 1.86 -33.37 -6.59
CA TRP A 819 1.32 -32.51 -7.64
C TRP A 819 1.47 -31.02 -7.30
N SER A 820 1.19 -30.67 -6.05
CA SER A 820 1.29 -29.29 -5.56
C SER A 820 2.74 -28.79 -5.64
N VAL A 821 3.71 -29.63 -5.25
CA VAL A 821 5.16 -29.35 -5.41
C VAL A 821 5.54 -29.18 -6.88
N GLY A 822 5.00 -30.00 -7.79
CA GLY A 822 5.20 -29.82 -9.23
C GLY A 822 4.69 -28.47 -9.73
N CYS A 823 3.51 -28.03 -9.28
CA CYS A 823 2.97 -26.72 -9.62
C CYS A 823 3.86 -25.57 -9.07
N ILE A 824 4.43 -25.74 -7.88
CA ILE A 824 5.36 -24.78 -7.27
C ILE A 824 6.68 -24.72 -8.06
N LEU A 825 7.25 -25.86 -8.47
CA LEU A 825 8.44 -25.91 -9.32
C LEU A 825 8.17 -25.23 -10.68
N ALA A 826 7.03 -25.48 -11.31
CA ALA A 826 6.65 -24.79 -12.54
C ALA A 826 6.57 -23.27 -12.35
N GLU A 827 6.04 -22.81 -11.21
CA GLU A 827 5.95 -21.39 -10.90
C GLU A 827 7.31 -20.76 -10.59
N LEU A 828 8.24 -21.48 -9.94
CA LEU A 828 9.62 -21.05 -9.77
C LEU A 828 10.33 -20.86 -11.12
N LEU A 829 10.11 -21.77 -12.06
CA LEU A 829 10.67 -21.69 -13.42
C LEU A 829 10.03 -20.57 -14.26
N GLY A 830 8.74 -20.30 -14.06
CA GLY A 830 7.93 -19.42 -14.89
C GLY A 830 7.64 -18.02 -14.33
N GLY A 831 7.88 -17.79 -13.04
CA GLY A 831 7.50 -16.59 -12.30
C GLY A 831 5.99 -16.39 -12.09
N ARG A 832 5.15 -17.36 -12.49
CA ARG A 832 3.69 -17.31 -12.40
C ARG A 832 3.07 -18.71 -12.30
N PRO A 833 1.89 -18.87 -11.68
CA PRO A 833 1.22 -20.17 -11.57
C PRO A 833 0.93 -20.79 -12.95
N ILE A 834 1.26 -22.07 -13.11
CA ILE A 834 1.07 -22.80 -14.38
C ILE A 834 -0.41 -23.07 -14.70
N PHE A 835 -1.24 -23.36 -13.70
CA PHE A 835 -2.66 -23.66 -13.88
C PHE A 835 -3.54 -22.65 -13.13
N LYS A 836 -3.82 -21.51 -13.76
CA LYS A 836 -4.58 -20.40 -13.14
C LYS A 836 -6.07 -20.44 -13.54
N GLY A 837 -6.87 -21.31 -12.90
CA GLY A 837 -8.30 -21.45 -13.15
C GLY A 837 -9.21 -20.51 -12.34
N ARG A 838 -10.29 -20.03 -12.97
CA ARG A 838 -11.34 -19.17 -12.38
C ARG A 838 -12.38 -19.93 -11.54
N ASP A 839 -12.57 -21.20 -11.85
CA ASP A 839 -13.43 -22.16 -11.14
C ASP A 839 -12.87 -23.58 -11.34
N TYR A 840 -13.57 -24.62 -10.86
CA TYR A 840 -13.12 -26.01 -10.97
C TYR A 840 -13.09 -26.50 -12.42
N VAL A 841 -14.05 -26.11 -13.24
CA VAL A 841 -14.14 -26.55 -14.64
C VAL A 841 -13.02 -25.88 -15.45
N ASP A 842 -12.83 -24.58 -15.28
CA ASP A 842 -11.75 -23.83 -15.91
C ASP A 842 -10.38 -24.35 -15.45
N GLN A 843 -10.19 -24.63 -14.16
CA GLN A 843 -8.95 -25.23 -13.66
C GLN A 843 -8.63 -26.57 -14.33
N LEU A 844 -9.64 -27.45 -14.49
CA LEU A 844 -9.47 -28.72 -15.19
C LEU A 844 -9.12 -28.49 -16.67
N ASN A 845 -9.76 -27.52 -17.33
CA ASN A 845 -9.45 -27.15 -18.70
C ASN A 845 -8.02 -26.61 -18.88
N GLN A 846 -7.50 -25.83 -17.92
CA GLN A 846 -6.11 -25.37 -17.92
C GLN A 846 -5.14 -26.55 -17.82
N ILE A 847 -5.44 -27.53 -16.95
CA ILE A 847 -4.63 -28.74 -16.80
C ILE A 847 -4.60 -29.54 -18.10
N LEU A 848 -5.77 -29.84 -18.68
CA LEU A 848 -5.90 -30.59 -19.92
C LEU A 848 -5.28 -29.87 -21.12
N HIS A 849 -5.25 -28.53 -21.10
CA HIS A 849 -4.62 -27.74 -22.16
C HIS A 849 -3.10 -27.97 -22.23
N VAL A 850 -2.43 -28.16 -21.09
CA VAL A 850 -0.98 -28.36 -21.02
C VAL A 850 -0.61 -29.83 -21.07
N LEU A 851 -1.28 -30.67 -20.26
CA LEU A 851 -0.95 -32.09 -20.14
C LEU A 851 -1.56 -32.96 -21.25
N GLY A 852 -2.54 -32.43 -21.99
CA GLY A 852 -3.31 -33.17 -22.99
C GLY A 852 -4.46 -33.96 -22.39
N THR A 853 -5.24 -34.60 -23.26
CA THR A 853 -6.36 -35.45 -22.86
C THR A 853 -5.85 -36.78 -22.25
N PRO A 854 -6.29 -37.17 -21.04
CA PRO A 854 -5.86 -38.42 -20.39
C PRO A 854 -6.32 -39.66 -21.15
N SER A 855 -5.62 -40.78 -20.98
CA SER A 855 -6.00 -42.06 -21.60
C SER A 855 -7.28 -42.63 -20.99
N GLU A 856 -7.97 -43.49 -21.75
CA GLU A 856 -9.16 -44.20 -21.26
C GLU A 856 -8.88 -45.08 -20.04
N GLU A 857 -7.65 -45.61 -19.90
CA GLU A 857 -7.20 -46.35 -18.71
C GLU A 857 -7.25 -45.46 -17.45
N THR A 858 -6.78 -44.21 -17.57
CA THR A 858 -6.79 -43.24 -16.47
C THR A 858 -8.20 -42.73 -16.18
N LEU A 859 -9.04 -42.53 -17.21
CA LEU A 859 -10.44 -42.11 -17.02
C LEU A 859 -11.30 -43.16 -16.30
N ARG A 860 -11.03 -44.47 -16.49
CA ARG A 860 -11.74 -45.55 -15.76
C ARG A 860 -11.54 -45.50 -14.25
N ARG A 861 -10.48 -44.86 -13.77
CA ARG A 861 -10.16 -44.72 -12.33
C ARG A 861 -10.82 -43.49 -11.69
N VAL A 862 -11.40 -42.59 -12.48
CA VAL A 862 -12.12 -41.41 -12.01
C VAL A 862 -13.46 -41.85 -11.40
N GLY A 863 -13.69 -41.51 -10.12
CA GLY A 863 -14.88 -41.95 -9.39
C GLY A 863 -16.17 -41.19 -9.76
N SER A 864 -16.08 -40.05 -10.45
CA SER A 864 -17.23 -39.25 -10.88
C SER A 864 -17.61 -39.52 -12.35
N PRO A 865 -18.76 -40.18 -12.61
CA PRO A 865 -19.23 -40.44 -13.98
C PRO A 865 -19.44 -39.16 -14.79
N ARG A 866 -19.94 -38.09 -14.15
CA ARG A 866 -20.16 -36.77 -14.77
C ARG A 866 -18.84 -36.14 -15.24
N ALA A 867 -17.78 -36.28 -14.46
CA ALA A 867 -16.49 -35.73 -14.82
C ALA A 867 -15.83 -36.47 -15.99
N VAL A 868 -16.02 -37.80 -16.06
CA VAL A 868 -15.58 -38.62 -17.21
C VAL A 868 -16.32 -38.21 -18.48
N GLU A 869 -17.64 -38.06 -18.41
CA GLU A 869 -18.46 -37.63 -19.55
C GLU A 869 -18.07 -36.22 -20.03
N TYR A 870 -17.83 -35.30 -19.09
CA TYR A 870 -17.32 -33.97 -19.41
C TYR A 870 -15.98 -34.02 -20.16
N ILE A 871 -14.99 -34.76 -19.66
CA ILE A 871 -13.67 -34.87 -20.32
C ILE A 871 -13.81 -35.51 -21.71
N ARG A 872 -14.67 -36.52 -21.87
CA ARG A 872 -14.95 -37.17 -23.16
C ARG A 872 -15.65 -36.24 -24.16
N SER A 873 -16.42 -35.27 -23.68
CA SER A 873 -17.08 -34.27 -24.53
C SER A 873 -16.12 -33.22 -25.11
N LEU A 874 -14.92 -33.08 -24.52
CA LEU A 874 -13.93 -32.10 -24.97
C LEU A 874 -13.11 -32.62 -26.17
N PRO A 875 -12.68 -31.73 -27.09
CA PRO A 875 -11.76 -32.11 -28.16
C PRO A 875 -10.47 -32.71 -27.62
N ILE A 876 -9.94 -33.75 -28.29
CA ILE A 876 -8.67 -34.37 -27.93
C ILE A 876 -7.55 -33.32 -28.07
N LYS A 877 -6.80 -33.09 -26.99
CA LYS A 877 -5.67 -32.14 -26.95
C LYS A 877 -4.34 -32.89 -26.84
N PRO A 878 -3.33 -32.56 -27.66
CA PRO A 878 -1.99 -33.09 -27.50
C PRO A 878 -1.29 -32.46 -26.29
N ARG A 879 -0.40 -33.22 -25.64
CA ARG A 879 0.47 -32.71 -24.56
C ARG A 879 1.43 -31.65 -25.10
N ILE A 880 1.59 -30.54 -24.37
CA ILE A 880 2.59 -29.51 -24.67
C ILE A 880 3.90 -29.90 -23.95
N PRO A 881 5.03 -30.07 -24.66
CA PRO A 881 6.33 -30.31 -24.02
C PRO A 881 6.73 -29.13 -23.12
N PHE A 882 7.21 -29.40 -21.91
CA PHE A 882 7.56 -28.34 -20.94
C PHE A 882 8.74 -27.49 -21.41
N GLU A 883 9.60 -28.02 -22.28
CA GLU A 883 10.71 -27.31 -22.94
C GLU A 883 10.21 -26.13 -23.79
N ARG A 884 8.98 -26.23 -24.33
CA ARG A 884 8.36 -25.11 -25.06
C ARG A 884 7.84 -24.02 -24.14
N ILE A 885 7.44 -24.40 -22.91
CA ILE A 885 6.90 -23.47 -21.91
C ILE A 885 8.06 -22.78 -21.16
N TYR A 886 9.12 -23.51 -20.85
CA TYR A 886 10.28 -23.06 -20.08
C TYR A 886 11.59 -23.33 -20.85
N PRO A 887 11.86 -22.63 -21.96
CA PRO A 887 12.98 -22.92 -22.87
C PRO A 887 14.37 -22.69 -22.26
N LYS A 888 14.46 -21.98 -21.12
CA LYS A 888 15.71 -21.66 -20.42
C LYS A 888 15.94 -22.51 -19.16
N ALA A 889 15.02 -23.42 -18.84
CA ALA A 889 15.10 -24.24 -17.63
C ALA A 889 16.09 -25.40 -17.80
N ASN A 890 16.64 -25.87 -16.67
CA ASN A 890 17.51 -27.05 -16.64
C ASN A 890 16.73 -28.29 -17.14
N PRO A 891 17.26 -29.08 -18.09
CA PRO A 891 16.58 -30.29 -18.60
C PRO A 891 16.21 -31.29 -17.50
N LEU A 892 17.03 -31.44 -16.46
CA LEU A 892 16.73 -32.32 -15.33
C LEU A 892 15.58 -31.78 -14.45
N ALA A 893 15.42 -30.45 -14.38
CA ALA A 893 14.27 -29.83 -13.71
C ALA A 893 12.97 -30.11 -14.47
N LEU A 894 13.03 -30.04 -15.80
CA LEU A 894 11.88 -30.33 -16.68
C LEU A 894 11.48 -31.81 -16.62
N ASP A 895 12.46 -32.72 -16.54
CA ASP A 895 12.21 -34.15 -16.34
C ASP A 895 11.52 -34.41 -15.00
N LEU A 896 12.02 -33.84 -13.89
CA LEU A 896 11.37 -33.95 -12.58
C LEU A 896 9.95 -33.36 -12.60
N LEU A 897 9.80 -32.16 -13.17
CA LEU A 897 8.50 -31.50 -13.31
C LEU A 897 7.51 -32.37 -14.10
N SER A 898 7.99 -33.04 -15.16
CA SER A 898 7.16 -33.91 -16.00
C SER A 898 6.63 -35.13 -15.26
N LYS A 899 7.40 -35.66 -14.30
CA LYS A 899 7.03 -36.79 -13.45
C LYS A 899 6.09 -36.37 -12.32
N MET A 900 6.30 -35.19 -11.74
CA MET A 900 5.42 -34.60 -10.70
C MET A 900 4.05 -34.17 -11.27
N LEU A 901 4.01 -33.53 -12.43
CA LEU A 901 2.77 -33.13 -13.11
C LEU A 901 2.21 -34.24 -14.02
N THR A 902 2.18 -35.47 -13.49
CA THR A 902 1.51 -36.60 -14.14
C THR A 902 0.03 -36.61 -13.73
N PHE A 903 -0.87 -36.67 -14.71
CA PHE A 903 -2.33 -36.63 -14.47
C PHE A 903 -2.82 -37.82 -13.64
N ASP A 904 -2.34 -39.03 -13.96
CA ASP A 904 -2.69 -40.25 -13.22
C ASP A 904 -1.90 -40.31 -11.90
N PRO A 905 -2.56 -40.24 -10.72
CA PRO A 905 -1.87 -40.24 -9.44
C PRO A 905 -1.10 -41.54 -9.17
N ALA A 906 -1.51 -42.67 -9.77
CA ALA A 906 -0.81 -43.95 -9.60
C ALA A 906 0.47 -44.06 -10.43
N LYS A 907 0.62 -43.22 -11.47
CA LYS A 907 1.84 -43.14 -12.30
C LYS A 907 2.73 -41.96 -11.91
N ARG A 908 2.27 -41.10 -10.99
CA ARG A 908 3.00 -39.93 -10.51
C ARG A 908 4.14 -40.38 -9.59
N ILE A 909 5.29 -39.72 -9.73
CA ILE A 909 6.46 -39.97 -8.88
C ILE A 909 6.11 -39.81 -7.40
N THR A 910 6.65 -40.69 -6.55
CA THR A 910 6.49 -40.60 -5.10
C THR A 910 7.46 -39.58 -4.48
N CYS A 911 7.24 -39.20 -3.23
CA CYS A 911 8.14 -38.29 -2.50
C CYS A 911 9.58 -38.84 -2.42
N GLU A 912 9.72 -40.14 -2.14
CA GLU A 912 11.03 -40.79 -2.01
C GLU A 912 11.76 -40.92 -3.35
N GLU A 913 11.04 -41.23 -4.42
CA GLU A 913 11.61 -41.26 -5.77
C GLU A 913 12.01 -39.86 -6.24
N ALA A 914 11.25 -38.82 -5.88
CA ALA A 914 11.56 -37.43 -6.21
C ALA A 914 12.84 -36.95 -5.49
N LEU A 915 13.04 -37.32 -4.22
CA LEU A 915 14.27 -37.02 -3.47
C LEU A 915 15.52 -37.66 -4.10
N LYS A 916 15.37 -38.87 -4.67
CA LYS A 916 16.45 -39.60 -5.38
C LYS A 916 16.66 -39.14 -6.82
N HIS A 917 15.90 -38.15 -7.30
CA HIS A 917 15.96 -37.73 -8.69
C HIS A 917 17.31 -37.06 -9.02
N PRO A 918 17.92 -37.28 -10.21
CA PRO A 918 19.21 -36.67 -10.58
C PRO A 918 19.25 -35.14 -10.47
N TYR A 919 18.11 -34.47 -10.62
CA TYR A 919 18.00 -33.01 -10.46
C TYR A 919 18.33 -32.55 -9.03
N LEU A 920 18.08 -33.37 -8.00
CA LEU A 920 18.30 -33.03 -6.59
C LEU A 920 19.55 -33.70 -6.01
N ALA A 921 20.35 -34.39 -6.84
CA ALA A 921 21.51 -35.17 -6.39
C ALA A 921 22.57 -34.35 -5.62
N VAL A 922 22.64 -33.04 -5.85
CA VAL A 922 23.55 -32.13 -5.12
C VAL A 922 23.16 -31.96 -3.66
N TRP A 923 21.86 -32.08 -3.34
CA TRP A 923 21.30 -31.88 -2.01
C TRP A 923 20.94 -33.18 -1.30
N HIS A 924 20.82 -34.28 -2.03
CA HIS A 924 20.36 -35.56 -1.49
C HIS A 924 21.31 -36.14 -0.44
N ASP A 925 20.86 -36.14 0.81
CA ASP A 925 21.51 -36.81 1.94
C ASP A 925 20.48 -37.66 2.72
N PRO A 926 20.55 -39.00 2.67
CA PRO A 926 19.63 -39.86 3.40
C PRO A 926 19.62 -39.65 4.93
N SER A 927 20.72 -39.16 5.52
CA SER A 927 20.80 -38.87 6.96
C SER A 927 20.00 -37.63 7.36
N ASP A 928 19.71 -36.77 6.38
CA ASP A 928 19.01 -35.50 6.52
C ASP A 928 17.52 -35.58 6.14
N GLU A 929 17.04 -36.81 5.87
CA GLU A 929 15.68 -37.13 5.44
C GLU A 929 14.98 -38.11 6.41
N PRO A 930 14.79 -37.75 7.70
CA PRO A 930 14.20 -38.64 8.68
C PRO A 930 12.73 -38.96 8.38
N SER A 931 12.27 -40.14 8.80
CA SER A 931 10.85 -40.48 8.87
C SER A 931 10.33 -40.28 10.30
N CYS A 932 9.07 -39.88 10.44
CA CYS A 932 8.39 -39.79 11.71
C CYS A 932 8.15 -41.20 12.27
N ARG A 933 8.51 -41.44 13.53
CA ARG A 933 8.39 -42.75 14.19
C ARG A 933 6.97 -43.00 14.72
N GLU A 934 6.25 -41.94 15.02
CA GLU A 934 4.92 -41.98 15.64
C GLU A 934 3.86 -41.52 14.64
N ARG A 935 2.83 -42.35 14.44
CA ARG A 935 1.68 -42.01 13.60
C ARG A 935 0.80 -40.98 14.32
N PHE A 936 0.16 -40.10 13.55
CA PHE A 936 -0.72 -39.09 14.12
C PHE A 936 -2.15 -39.62 14.29
N ASP A 937 -2.73 -39.43 15.47
CA ASP A 937 -4.09 -39.85 15.78
C ASP A 937 -5.13 -38.75 15.43
N PHE A 938 -6.07 -39.09 14.55
CA PHE A 938 -7.18 -38.22 14.15
C PHE A 938 -8.48 -38.47 14.95
N GLY A 939 -8.44 -39.23 16.05
CA GLY A 939 -9.62 -39.57 16.87
C GLY A 939 -10.43 -38.36 17.34
N PHE A 940 -9.80 -37.19 17.49
CA PHE A 940 -10.48 -35.94 17.85
C PHE A 940 -11.45 -35.40 16.76
N GLU A 941 -11.34 -35.86 15.51
CA GLU A 941 -12.21 -35.44 14.40
C GLU A 941 -13.66 -35.92 14.55
N VAL A 942 -13.90 -36.93 15.39
CA VAL A 942 -15.24 -37.48 15.67
C VAL A 942 -16.07 -36.51 16.53
N GLU A 943 -15.43 -35.59 17.25
CA GLU A 943 -16.12 -34.61 18.09
C GLU A 943 -16.70 -33.48 17.23
N ASP A 944 -18.02 -33.35 17.18
CA ASP A 944 -18.74 -32.32 16.41
C ASP A 944 -19.35 -31.22 17.31
N SER A 945 -19.35 -31.40 18.64
CA SER A 945 -19.94 -30.42 19.55
C SER A 945 -19.01 -29.19 19.75
N PRO A 946 -19.55 -27.96 19.67
CA PRO A 946 -18.78 -26.74 19.92
C PRO A 946 -18.12 -26.67 21.31
N GLU A 947 -18.73 -27.30 22.32
CA GLU A 947 -18.19 -27.35 23.69
C GLU A 947 -17.08 -28.39 23.81
N GLY A 948 -17.27 -29.60 23.27
CA GLY A 948 -16.25 -30.64 23.24
C GLY A 948 -14.99 -30.19 22.49
N MET A 949 -15.14 -29.57 21.31
CA MET A 949 -14.00 -29.02 20.58
C MET A 949 -13.27 -27.90 21.33
N ARG A 950 -14.00 -27.05 22.07
CA ARG A 950 -13.37 -26.01 22.90
C ARG A 950 -12.56 -26.63 24.04
N ASN A 951 -13.10 -27.64 24.70
CA ASN A 951 -12.38 -28.35 25.78
C ASN A 951 -11.10 -28.99 25.24
N LEU A 952 -11.17 -29.67 24.10
CA LEU A 952 -9.98 -30.24 23.44
C LEU A 952 -8.91 -29.19 23.13
N ILE A 953 -9.31 -28.00 22.64
CA ILE A 953 -8.36 -26.89 22.40
C ILE A 953 -7.74 -26.40 23.72
N VAL A 954 -8.54 -26.23 24.77
CA VAL A 954 -8.06 -25.76 26.08
C VAL A 954 -7.08 -26.76 26.70
N ASP A 955 -7.40 -28.05 26.64
CA ASP A 955 -6.58 -29.12 27.18
C ASP A 955 -5.26 -29.22 26.42
N GLU A 956 -5.30 -29.12 25.09
CA GLU A 956 -4.10 -29.10 24.25
C GLU A 956 -3.19 -27.91 24.58
N VAL A 957 -3.76 -26.69 24.67
CA VAL A 957 -2.98 -25.48 25.01
C VAL A 957 -2.40 -25.56 26.41
N LYS A 958 -3.15 -26.07 27.40
CA LYS A 958 -2.65 -26.23 28.78
C LYS A 958 -1.53 -27.27 28.84
N SER A 959 -1.72 -28.42 28.20
CA SER A 959 -0.74 -29.50 28.14
C SER A 959 0.56 -29.02 27.51
N PHE A 960 0.46 -28.38 26.34
CA PHE A 960 1.62 -27.84 25.63
C PHE A 960 2.36 -26.77 26.42
N ARG A 961 1.65 -25.81 27.02
CA ARG A 961 2.28 -24.77 27.86
C ARG A 961 3.04 -25.37 29.03
N LYS A 962 2.50 -26.40 29.67
CA LYS A 962 3.19 -27.12 30.75
C LYS A 962 4.45 -27.80 30.22
N LYS A 963 4.37 -28.45 29.05
CA LYS A 963 5.49 -29.10 28.36
C LYS A 963 6.62 -28.13 27.99
N VAL A 964 6.33 -26.91 27.53
CA VAL A 964 7.37 -25.99 27.01
C VAL A 964 7.90 -24.97 28.02
N ARG A 965 7.19 -24.71 29.13
CA ARG A 965 7.58 -23.72 30.15
C ARG A 965 8.19 -24.33 31.43
N THR A 966 8.29 -25.66 31.51
CA THR A 966 8.95 -26.34 32.62
C THR A 966 10.47 -26.41 32.37
N PRO A 967 11.34 -26.06 33.32
CA PRO A 967 12.79 -26.13 33.12
C PRO A 967 13.28 -27.56 32.85
N LEU A 968 14.18 -27.73 31.87
CA LEU A 968 14.73 -29.02 31.42
C LEU A 968 15.18 -29.96 32.56
N GLY A 969 15.72 -29.44 33.66
CA GLY A 969 16.15 -30.26 34.81
C GLY A 969 15.00 -30.88 35.63
N VAL A 970 13.85 -30.20 35.69
CA VAL A 970 12.63 -30.73 36.35
C VAL A 970 11.90 -31.68 35.40
N GLN A 971 11.96 -31.40 34.10
CA GLN A 971 11.33 -32.19 33.06
C GLN A 971 12.02 -33.55 32.88
N GLN A 972 13.35 -33.62 32.92
CA GLN A 972 14.09 -34.89 32.92
C GLN A 972 13.81 -35.72 34.19
N GLN A 973 13.68 -35.09 35.35
CA GLN A 973 13.28 -35.79 36.59
C GLN A 973 11.84 -36.30 36.54
N GLN A 974 10.91 -35.52 35.98
CA GLN A 974 9.51 -35.93 35.85
C GLN A 974 9.32 -37.00 34.78
N GLU A 975 9.98 -36.90 33.62
CA GLU A 975 9.95 -37.94 32.58
C GLU A 975 10.62 -39.23 33.04
N GLN A 976 11.68 -39.14 33.85
CA GLN A 976 12.31 -40.31 34.44
C GLN A 976 11.42 -40.94 35.52
N GLN A 977 10.76 -40.12 36.36
CA GLN A 977 9.75 -40.62 37.31
C GLN A 977 8.51 -41.17 36.62
N GLU A 978 8.02 -40.56 35.54
CA GLU A 978 6.88 -41.06 34.77
C GLU A 978 7.25 -42.32 33.99
N ARG A 979 8.47 -42.44 33.45
CA ARG A 979 8.97 -43.69 32.87
C ARG A 979 9.10 -44.78 33.91
N GLU A 980 9.69 -44.49 35.07
CA GLU A 980 9.77 -45.46 36.18
C GLU A 980 8.37 -45.85 36.67
N LYS A 981 7.43 -44.91 36.71
CA LYS A 981 6.05 -45.17 37.12
C LYS A 981 5.25 -45.94 36.05
N MET A 982 5.47 -45.67 34.77
CA MET A 982 4.85 -46.38 33.64
C MET A 982 5.46 -47.77 33.45
N GLU A 983 6.77 -47.94 33.70
CA GLU A 983 7.41 -49.26 33.80
C GLU A 983 6.86 -50.04 35.00
N MET A 984 6.70 -49.40 36.16
CA MET A 984 6.12 -50.02 37.35
C MET A 984 4.61 -50.30 37.20
N GLU A 985 3.86 -49.48 36.46
CA GLU A 985 2.46 -49.75 36.08
C GLU A 985 2.37 -50.87 35.05
N MET A 986 3.22 -50.92 34.02
CA MET A 986 3.29 -52.05 33.08
C MET A 986 3.72 -53.34 33.77
N GLU A 987 4.62 -53.27 34.75
CA GLU A 987 5.06 -54.43 35.55
C GLU A 987 3.94 -54.89 36.50
N MET A 988 3.23 -53.97 37.15
CA MET A 988 2.02 -54.29 37.91
C MET A 988 0.89 -54.83 37.04
N GLU A 989 0.73 -54.33 35.82
CA GLU A 989 -0.31 -54.78 34.88
C GLU A 989 0.05 -56.16 34.32
N ARG A 990 1.33 -56.43 34.03
CA ARG A 990 1.83 -57.77 33.74
C ARG A 990 1.66 -58.72 34.91
N GLU A 991 2.00 -58.32 36.14
CA GLU A 991 1.74 -59.12 37.35
C GLU A 991 0.24 -59.34 37.58
N ARG A 992 -0.61 -58.37 37.22
CA ARG A 992 -2.06 -58.47 37.37
C ARG A 992 -2.65 -59.40 36.32
N GLU A 993 -2.16 -59.34 35.08
CA GLU A 993 -2.48 -60.31 34.01
C GLU A 993 -1.95 -61.71 34.34
N GLU A 994 -0.78 -61.83 34.97
CA GLU A 994 -0.23 -63.12 35.45
C GLU A 994 -1.05 -63.66 36.63
N ARG A 995 -1.40 -62.82 37.60
CA ARG A 995 -2.30 -63.20 38.71
C ARG A 995 -3.70 -63.50 38.23
N GLU A 996 -4.22 -62.84 37.21
CA GLU A 996 -5.51 -63.15 36.58
C GLU A 996 -5.44 -64.44 35.75
N ARG A 997 -4.32 -64.74 35.11
CA ARG A 997 -4.06 -66.05 34.48
C ARG A 997 -3.90 -67.17 35.50
N GLU A 998 -3.23 -66.92 36.63
CA GLU A 998 -3.13 -67.85 37.75
C GLU A 998 -4.48 -68.04 38.46
N LYS A 999 -5.29 -66.98 38.59
CA LYS A 999 -6.67 -67.07 39.08
C LYS A 999 -7.55 -67.83 38.10
N GLN A 1000 -7.44 -67.60 36.79
CA GLN A 1000 -8.16 -68.38 35.77
C GLN A 1000 -7.70 -69.84 35.75
N MET A 1001 -6.41 -70.13 36.01
CA MET A 1001 -5.91 -71.49 36.20
C MET A 1001 -6.42 -72.13 37.50
N ASN A 1002 -6.50 -71.40 38.62
CA ASN A 1002 -7.02 -71.92 39.90
C ASN A 1002 -8.55 -72.07 39.90
N ASP A 1003 -9.28 -71.14 39.26
CA ASP A 1003 -10.73 -71.19 39.09
C ASP A 1003 -11.12 -72.30 38.09
N SER A 1004 -10.21 -72.69 37.18
CA SER A 1004 -10.38 -73.88 36.34
C SER A 1004 -10.14 -75.22 37.07
N ALA A 1005 -9.58 -75.20 38.29
CA ALA A 1005 -9.32 -76.40 39.10
C ALA A 1005 -10.46 -76.77 40.07
N THR A 1006 -11.53 -75.95 40.15
CA THR A 1006 -12.69 -76.19 41.04
C THR A 1006 -14.03 -76.07 40.31
N ALA A 1007 -14.20 -76.75 39.18
CA ALA A 1007 -15.52 -77.05 38.64
C ALA A 1007 -15.51 -78.33 37.78
N HIS A 1008 -15.46 -79.49 38.44
CA HIS A 1008 -15.81 -80.77 37.85
C HIS A 1008 -17.32 -80.99 37.90
N SER A 1009 -17.99 -80.95 36.73
CA SER A 1009 -19.14 -81.82 36.43
C SER A 1009 -19.43 -81.81 34.90
N LEU A 1010 -19.11 -82.93 34.25
CA LEU A 1010 -19.40 -83.34 32.86
C LEU A 1010 -20.92 -83.52 32.60
N PRO A 1011 -21.45 -83.77 31.35
CA PRO A 1011 -20.79 -84.34 30.15
C PRO A 1011 -21.18 -83.83 28.72
N VAL A 1012 -20.29 -84.23 27.80
CA VAL A 1012 -20.20 -84.34 26.30
C VAL A 1012 -21.34 -85.23 25.71
N PRO A 1013 -21.77 -85.25 24.40
CA PRO A 1013 -21.01 -85.24 23.12
C PRO A 1013 -21.68 -84.42 21.96
N SER A 1014 -21.23 -84.30 20.71
CA SER A 1014 -20.19 -84.91 19.85
C SER A 1014 -19.92 -83.98 18.66
N ARG A 1015 -18.69 -84.02 18.14
CA ARG A 1015 -18.19 -83.44 16.89
C ARG A 1015 -18.37 -84.43 15.75
N GLU A 1016 -18.82 -83.93 14.60
CA GLU A 1016 -18.59 -84.36 13.21
C GLU A 1016 -19.00 -83.10 12.39
N GLU A 1017 -18.32 -82.48 11.43
CA GLU A 1017 -17.07 -82.69 10.69
C GLU A 1017 -16.63 -81.33 10.13
N LEU A 1018 -15.36 -81.01 10.32
CA LEU A 1018 -14.52 -80.28 9.36
C LEU A 1018 -14.87 -80.64 7.91
N GLN A 1019 -15.14 -79.67 7.02
CA GLN A 1019 -14.46 -79.55 5.72
C GLN A 1019 -15.02 -78.49 4.75
N LEU A 1020 -14.07 -77.94 3.98
CA LEU A 1020 -14.13 -77.56 2.55
C LEU A 1020 -14.95 -76.35 2.09
N ALA A 1021 -14.19 -75.34 1.67
CA ALA A 1021 -14.06 -74.85 0.29
C ALA A 1021 -15.29 -74.69 -0.63
N ASP A 1022 -15.16 -73.61 -1.39
CA ASP A 1022 -15.72 -73.32 -2.72
C ASP A 1022 -17.18 -72.83 -2.85
N ASP A 1023 -17.22 -71.77 -3.66
CA ASP A 1023 -18.14 -71.58 -4.77
C ASP A 1023 -19.38 -70.68 -4.64
N THR A 1024 -19.29 -69.63 -5.47
CA THR A 1024 -20.27 -69.08 -6.41
C THR A 1024 -21.65 -68.58 -5.96
N GLN A 1025 -21.85 -67.33 -6.35
CA GLN A 1025 -23.00 -66.81 -7.12
C GLN A 1025 -24.42 -66.91 -6.53
N SER A 1026 -24.92 -65.70 -6.26
CA SER A 1026 -26.11 -65.14 -6.90
C SER A 1026 -27.51 -65.52 -6.40
N LEU A 1027 -28.30 -64.44 -6.27
CA LEU A 1027 -29.74 -64.32 -6.52
C LEU A 1027 -30.72 -64.96 -5.53
N THR A 1028 -31.54 -64.08 -4.96
CA THR A 1028 -33.03 -64.07 -4.86
C THR A 1028 -33.41 -63.40 -3.53
N SER A 1029 -33.91 -62.16 -3.51
CA SER A 1029 -35.24 -61.66 -3.85
C SER A 1029 -36.40 -62.24 -3.01
N ASN A 1030 -36.97 -61.33 -2.21
CA ASN A 1030 -38.39 -61.17 -1.87
C ASN A 1030 -39.04 -62.13 -0.87
N TYR A 1031 -39.60 -61.56 0.20
CA TYR A 1031 -41.04 -61.53 0.56
C TYR A 1031 -41.19 -60.42 1.65
N THR A 1032 -41.84 -59.26 1.42
CA THR A 1032 -43.28 -58.93 1.67
C THR A 1032 -43.80 -59.49 3.02
N THR A 1033 -44.57 -58.81 3.88
CA THR A 1033 -45.47 -57.63 3.85
C THR A 1033 -45.97 -57.44 5.30
N GLY A 1034 -46.34 -56.22 5.71
CA GLY A 1034 -47.11 -56.00 6.95
C GLY A 1034 -47.47 -54.53 7.18
N GLU A 1035 -48.77 -54.23 7.19
CA GLU A 1035 -49.39 -52.91 7.06
C GLU A 1035 -49.54 -52.08 8.36
N ARG A 1036 -49.51 -50.75 8.18
CA ARG A 1036 -50.31 -49.63 8.75
C ARG A 1036 -50.70 -49.59 10.25
N SER A 1037 -50.36 -48.46 10.90
CA SER A 1037 -51.33 -47.37 11.17
C SER A 1037 -50.70 -46.11 11.82
N ASP A 1038 -50.80 -45.00 11.07
CA ASP A 1038 -51.12 -43.61 11.42
C ASP A 1038 -50.82 -42.92 12.76
N GLN A 1039 -50.07 -41.81 12.60
CA GLN A 1039 -50.33 -40.42 13.03
C GLN A 1039 -49.38 -39.77 14.05
N GLY A 1040 -48.66 -38.75 13.55
CA GLY A 1040 -47.81 -37.82 14.30
C GLY A 1040 -47.02 -36.91 13.36
N SER A 1041 -47.71 -35.95 12.73
CA SER A 1041 -47.19 -34.98 11.77
C SER A 1041 -46.23 -33.96 12.41
N TYR A 1042 -44.98 -33.89 11.94
CA TYR A 1042 -44.19 -32.66 11.87
C TYR A 1042 -43.33 -32.66 10.60
N VAL A 1043 -43.52 -31.62 9.79
CA VAL A 1043 -42.83 -31.33 8.53
C VAL A 1043 -41.40 -30.88 8.83
N LEU A 1044 -40.40 -31.48 8.19
CA LEU A 1044 -39.04 -30.94 8.05
C LEU A 1044 -38.75 -30.79 6.56
N ASP A 1045 -38.55 -29.54 6.14
CA ASP A 1045 -38.19 -29.13 4.79
C ASP A 1045 -36.80 -29.66 4.39
N ASP A 1046 -36.75 -30.16 3.16
CA ASP A 1046 -35.58 -30.59 2.39
C ASP A 1046 -34.80 -29.36 1.86
N PRO A 1047 -33.52 -29.15 2.20
CA PRO A 1047 -32.71 -28.09 1.63
C PRO A 1047 -31.89 -28.62 0.43
N SER A 1048 -32.57 -28.99 -0.66
CA SER A 1048 -31.96 -29.33 -1.95
C SER A 1048 -32.22 -28.28 -3.04
N VAL A 1049 -32.40 -27.00 -2.65
CA VAL A 1049 -32.65 -25.89 -3.59
C VAL A 1049 -31.63 -24.76 -3.40
N GLU A 1050 -30.38 -24.98 -3.83
CA GLU A 1050 -29.44 -23.87 -4.08
C GLU A 1050 -28.39 -24.17 -5.16
N LEU A 1051 -28.65 -25.16 -6.03
CA LEU A 1051 -27.76 -25.53 -7.16
C LEU A 1051 -28.36 -25.23 -8.55
N GLU A 1052 -29.59 -24.68 -8.63
CA GLU A 1052 -30.28 -24.44 -9.91
C GLU A 1052 -30.19 -22.99 -10.44
N ARG A 1053 -29.46 -22.08 -9.79
CA ARG A 1053 -29.44 -20.65 -10.21
C ARG A 1053 -28.20 -20.13 -10.92
N GLU A 1054 -27.11 -20.90 -11.03
CA GLU A 1054 -25.87 -20.39 -11.66
C GLU A 1054 -25.60 -20.87 -13.10
N LEU A 1055 -26.44 -21.73 -13.67
CA LEU A 1055 -26.22 -22.25 -15.04
C LEU A 1055 -27.16 -21.67 -16.12
N ALA A 1056 -27.93 -20.61 -15.82
CA ALA A 1056 -28.92 -20.07 -16.75
C ALA A 1056 -28.74 -18.59 -17.18
N SER A 1057 -27.61 -17.93 -16.90
CA SER A 1057 -27.47 -16.48 -17.19
C SER A 1057 -26.26 -16.07 -18.04
N THR A 1058 -25.89 -16.88 -19.05
CA THR A 1058 -24.93 -16.45 -20.10
C THR A 1058 -25.49 -16.69 -21.48
N ARG A 1059 -26.60 -16.00 -21.78
CA ARG A 1059 -26.97 -15.58 -23.14
C ARG A 1059 -27.77 -14.28 -23.02
N ILE A 1060 -27.25 -13.24 -23.68
CA ILE A 1060 -27.85 -11.98 -24.14
C ILE A 1060 -27.02 -10.76 -23.69
N GLU A 1061 -26.50 -10.07 -24.71
CA GLU A 1061 -25.76 -8.79 -24.83
C GLU A 1061 -24.36 -8.64 -24.24
#